data_AF-Q47PQ4-F1
#
_entry.id   AF-Q47PQ4-F1
#
_cell.length_a   1.000
_cell.length_b   1.000
_cell.length_c   1.000
_cell.angle_alpha   90.00
_cell.angle_beta   90.00
_cell.angle_gamma   90.00
#
_symmetry.space_group_name_H-M   'P 1'
#
loop_
_entity.id
_entity.type
_entity.pdbx_description
1 polymer ?
#
loop_
_entity_poly.entity_id
_entity_poly.type
_entity_poly.pdbx_seq_one_letter_code
_entity_poly.pdbx_strand_id
1 'polypeptide(L)'
;MFRAGPVWVVSPADLVDVVECPHRSVLHQARAAHQEGAPTPQIVDPLAGEAREELVEAELRRLRALFGGDAVATVAPPRPVLDEVHVAAQATREAIRDRVPVIHHGVVVAPIQPGVLLFGQVDFLIATTVDPETGACREGVPAGYEPWQAVGHATPRTIVELAACATMLADTLPQAPEFLHVRSENGHHALRVSDYVPLVGVAQDRLIRRLAAPPELPSPVWGEPCPACETCGFATWCAQGRARDRHVSLVAGIRGDQIVKLQAVGITTIDALARAGEEQRPPLLARRTYTRLREQAALQVRQDATRTADNPTGRVFATVYAEDGLVLLPAPSAGDVVFTVATTPVGDDGELAFLWGAYLPSEERHCVWWAHDRAEERVAFAAFVDFVSGQLRADGEAHLYCYTPQGASRLAAFAASLGVREAEVDDLLRQRRCVDLSDVVKKSVRVSQRSYALSALEPLYLGDDAQRWGGGEPQPDGYAAYRRACRAGDSRQAQAVQEALAAQVRRECVSVARLRDWLEKLRVDHGIVARPAPPETVGVDPGQQEQAAARRAAVEERIRSLTEALAGPAAGEGRGEDQDAWDVLSALLGYYRREEAPLWWDFFRRLSAPVEELEADADCVVPLWVRAHAWVPPQGRQRKAARHVEVGADPRRLHPFGVGDQVRLLYPGVAGQGAEAVPATVVEAAADRLVVVEKADVGAEHDRQPLAVLPGAPVRSTPKDEALWEVAERVAAALPRPPQMAGVDLLRRVPPRLRGGGALPDPGDFGGDTVAAVLAAVDALDDSYLAVQGPPGAGKTYLAARLITHLVGRGLRVGVCATSHQAIENVLRAAVRAAAEAGVGVPCAKRPSGVSPDRRVPWEQPRQVRDLVQWCHRQEGGYLVGGTAWNFTHPQMRGLGVDVLLIDEAGQFALADAVAVSAAARSLVLLGDPQQLPHVVQGVHAAGADRSALEHVVGDADIIDPAYGYFLAHTRRMHPGVCTVVSHLAYQGRLSAHPDAALRGLAGVEAGVYRKVVAHQGRSTHSPEEVRAVVEVVAQLVGREWCEPGRPPRPLQGSDIMVVAPFNVQVRALRAALAEAGLEAVRVGTVDRFQGQEAPVVVCSMTVSSAREAPRGMEFVLSRNRLTVALSRAQAVAVVVCAPSLVESAARTMAELRALAGFAHVWAQARDWPDPAPG
;
A
#
# COMPACT_ATOMS: atom_id res chain seq x y z
N MET A 1 -11.99 31.71 7.49
CA MET A 1 -11.86 32.96 6.68
C MET A 1 -12.86 34.06 7.08
N PHE A 2 -12.44 35.33 7.04
CA PHE A 2 -13.28 36.54 7.12
C PHE A 2 -12.67 37.73 6.34
N ARG A 3 -13.43 38.81 6.10
CA ARG A 3 -12.92 40.05 5.49
C ARG A 3 -12.71 41.15 6.53
N ALA A 4 -11.60 41.88 6.40
CA ALA A 4 -11.30 43.12 7.12
C ALA A 4 -11.01 44.23 6.10
N GLY A 5 -12.04 44.98 5.70
CA GLY A 5 -11.92 45.97 4.62
C GLY A 5 -11.50 45.31 3.29
N PRO A 6 -10.41 45.75 2.63
CA PRO A 6 -9.92 45.12 1.40
C PRO A 6 -9.21 43.77 1.65
N VAL A 7 -8.84 43.46 2.89
CA VAL A 7 -7.98 42.32 3.25
C VAL A 7 -8.80 41.06 3.50
N TRP A 8 -8.34 39.94 2.95
CA TRP A 8 -8.80 38.60 3.33
C TRP A 8 -7.96 38.07 4.48
N VAL A 9 -8.61 37.58 5.53
CA VAL A 9 -7.97 36.89 6.64
C VAL A 9 -8.39 35.42 6.58
N VAL A 10 -7.43 34.54 6.31
CA VAL A 10 -7.63 33.11 6.08
C VAL A 10 -6.87 32.29 7.13
N SER A 11 -7.30 31.06 7.32
CA SER A 11 -6.72 30.10 8.27
C SER A 11 -6.11 28.90 7.53
N PRO A 12 -5.24 28.12 8.19
CA PRO A 12 -4.76 26.86 7.63
C PRO A 12 -5.89 25.91 7.21
N ALA A 13 -7.03 25.90 7.91
CA ALA A 13 -8.20 25.12 7.51
C ALA A 13 -8.76 25.55 6.13
N ASP A 14 -8.67 26.84 5.78
CA ASP A 14 -9.08 27.34 4.46
C ASP A 14 -8.13 26.84 3.34
N LEU A 15 -6.84 26.61 3.64
CA LEU A 15 -5.88 25.98 2.73
C LEU A 15 -6.22 24.50 2.47
N VAL A 16 -6.61 23.78 3.51
CA VAL A 16 -7.05 22.39 3.37
C VAL A 16 -8.34 22.31 2.58
N ASP A 17 -9.29 23.22 2.84
CA ASP A 17 -10.60 23.26 2.19
C ASP A 17 -10.53 23.44 0.68
N VAL A 18 -9.64 24.31 0.18
CA VAL A 18 -9.51 24.51 -1.28
C VAL A 18 -8.99 23.26 -2.00
N VAL A 19 -8.31 22.37 -1.27
CA VAL A 19 -7.78 21.11 -1.80
C VAL A 19 -8.80 19.98 -1.68
N GLU A 20 -9.38 19.79 -0.49
CA GLU A 20 -10.33 18.72 -0.18
C GLU A 20 -11.69 18.88 -0.89
N CYS A 21 -12.19 20.11 -0.97
CA CYS A 21 -13.49 20.41 -1.57
C CYS A 21 -13.52 21.86 -2.11
N PRO A 22 -13.21 22.07 -3.40
CA PRO A 22 -13.27 23.39 -4.02
C PRO A 22 -14.63 24.08 -3.86
N HIS A 23 -15.72 23.31 -3.83
CA HIS A 23 -17.08 23.82 -3.58
C HIS A 23 -17.23 24.41 -2.18
N ARG A 24 -16.74 23.71 -1.14
CA ARG A 24 -16.76 24.19 0.26
C ARG A 24 -15.99 25.49 0.40
N SER A 25 -14.82 25.59 -0.25
CA SER A 25 -14.01 26.81 -0.28
C SER A 25 -14.77 28.00 -0.91
N VAL A 26 -15.50 27.79 -2.02
CA VAL A 26 -16.35 28.83 -2.63
C VAL A 26 -17.48 29.27 -1.68
N LEU A 27 -18.16 28.32 -1.02
CA LEU A 27 -19.22 28.66 -0.06
C LEU A 27 -18.68 29.47 1.13
N HIS A 28 -17.50 29.11 1.65
CA HIS A 28 -16.84 29.89 2.70
C HIS A 28 -16.44 31.30 2.23
N GLN A 29 -15.91 31.44 1.01
CA GLN A 29 -15.57 32.73 0.42
C GLN A 29 -16.82 33.62 0.26
N ALA A 30 -17.90 33.08 -0.30
CA ALA A 30 -19.17 33.79 -0.48
C ALA A 30 -19.77 34.23 0.86
N ARG A 31 -19.76 33.34 1.87
CA ARG A 31 -20.22 33.66 3.23
C ARG A 31 -19.38 34.74 3.89
N ALA A 32 -18.05 34.65 3.80
CA ALA A 32 -17.12 35.63 4.35
C ALA A 32 -17.24 37.01 3.66
N ALA A 33 -17.73 37.04 2.43
CA ALA A 33 -18.09 38.27 1.70
C ALA A 33 -19.54 38.74 1.93
N HIS A 34 -20.29 38.08 2.81
CA HIS A 34 -21.71 38.38 3.10
C HIS A 34 -22.62 38.32 1.87
N GLN A 35 -22.37 37.39 0.95
CA GLN A 35 -23.24 37.17 -0.20
C GLN A 35 -24.63 36.68 0.22
N GLU A 36 -25.66 37.30 -0.34
CA GLU A 36 -27.05 36.93 -0.07
C GLU A 36 -27.32 35.49 -0.55
N GLY A 37 -27.97 34.67 0.28
CA GLY A 37 -28.28 33.28 -0.04
C GLY A 37 -27.16 32.27 0.26
N ALA A 38 -26.02 32.69 0.81
CA ALA A 38 -24.95 31.78 1.22
C ALA A 38 -25.42 30.85 2.38
N PRO A 39 -25.30 29.52 2.24
CA PRO A 39 -25.73 28.59 3.29
C PRO A 39 -24.85 28.70 4.54
N THR A 40 -25.40 28.25 5.68
CA THR A 40 -24.66 28.14 6.94
C THR A 40 -24.18 26.72 7.17
N PRO A 41 -22.87 26.50 7.42
CA PRO A 41 -22.39 25.17 7.76
C PRO A 41 -22.97 24.75 9.11
N GLN A 42 -23.45 23.51 9.18
CA GLN A 42 -23.87 22.86 10.41
C GLN A 42 -22.66 22.39 11.21
N ILE A 43 -22.79 22.33 12.54
CA ILE A 43 -21.81 21.66 13.40
C ILE A 43 -21.97 20.17 13.15
N VAL A 44 -20.93 19.54 12.61
CA VAL A 44 -20.98 18.13 12.17
C VAL A 44 -20.93 17.18 13.35
N ASP A 45 -20.05 17.43 14.32
CA ASP A 45 -20.01 16.70 15.58
C ASP A 45 -19.56 17.62 16.75
N PRO A 46 -20.48 18.03 17.63
CA PRO A 46 -20.13 18.77 18.84
C PRO A 46 -19.21 17.98 19.78
N LEU A 47 -19.35 16.65 19.83
CA LEU A 47 -18.62 15.80 20.76
C LEU A 47 -17.14 15.68 20.39
N ALA A 48 -16.80 15.61 19.10
CA ALA A 48 -15.41 15.64 18.65
C ALA A 48 -14.66 16.92 19.07
N GLY A 49 -15.34 18.07 19.06
CA GLY A 49 -14.78 19.34 19.53
C GLY A 49 -14.43 19.32 21.02
N GLU A 50 -15.36 18.86 21.85
CA GLU A 50 -15.15 18.73 23.29
C GLU A 50 -14.03 17.73 23.64
N ALA A 51 -13.98 16.56 22.98
CA ALA A 51 -12.92 15.57 23.19
C ALA A 51 -11.53 16.12 22.89
N ARG A 52 -11.44 16.95 21.86
CA ARG A 52 -10.20 17.61 21.45
C ARG A 52 -9.75 18.65 22.48
N GLU A 53 -10.67 19.44 23.04
CA GLU A 53 -10.35 20.37 24.12
C GLU A 53 -9.87 19.66 25.39
N GLU A 54 -10.49 18.53 25.74
CA GLU A 54 -10.05 17.69 26.87
C GLU A 54 -8.62 17.18 26.72
N LEU A 55 -8.22 16.76 25.51
CA LEU A 55 -6.85 16.32 25.23
C LEU A 55 -5.84 17.44 25.36
N VAL A 56 -6.17 18.65 24.86
CA VAL A 56 -5.34 19.84 25.01
C VAL A 56 -5.19 20.19 26.49
N GLU A 57 -6.27 20.19 27.28
CA GLU A 57 -6.21 20.50 28.71
C GLU A 57 -5.46 19.42 29.51
N ALA A 58 -5.58 18.14 29.13
CA ALA A 58 -4.78 17.07 29.72
C ALA A 58 -3.27 17.27 29.47
N GLU A 59 -2.89 17.62 28.24
CA GLU A 59 -1.49 17.90 27.90
C GLU A 59 -0.98 19.17 28.59
N LEU A 60 -1.80 20.22 28.68
CA LEU A 60 -1.47 21.44 29.41
C LEU A 60 -1.20 21.16 30.90
N ARG A 61 -2.02 20.31 31.54
CA ARG A 61 -1.78 19.88 32.93
C ARG A 61 -0.47 19.11 33.06
N ARG A 62 -0.15 18.23 32.11
CA ARG A 62 1.13 17.49 32.07
C ARG A 62 2.32 18.44 31.97
N LEU A 63 2.29 19.37 31.02
CA LEU A 63 3.37 20.34 30.80
C LEU A 63 3.55 21.28 32.01
N ARG A 64 2.45 21.75 32.64
CA ARG A 64 2.52 22.53 33.88
C ARG A 64 3.14 21.75 35.04
N ALA A 65 2.87 20.44 35.14
CA ALA A 65 3.47 19.59 36.17
C ALA A 65 4.97 19.39 35.95
N LEU A 66 5.42 19.30 34.68
CA LEU A 66 6.82 19.12 34.32
C LEU A 66 7.65 20.40 34.51
N PHE A 67 7.15 21.55 34.04
CA PHE A 67 7.92 22.80 33.97
C PHE A 67 7.57 23.81 35.08
N GLY A 68 6.47 23.60 35.81
CA GLY A 68 5.91 24.58 36.74
C GLY A 68 4.96 25.57 36.06
N GLY A 69 4.01 26.11 36.83
CA GLY A 69 2.96 27.00 36.30
C GLY A 69 3.49 28.29 35.66
N ASP A 70 4.54 28.88 36.24
CA ASP A 70 5.16 30.12 35.77
C ASP A 70 6.01 29.95 34.50
N ALA A 71 6.27 28.70 34.09
CA ALA A 71 7.01 28.35 32.87
C ALA A 71 6.10 28.11 31.65
N VAL A 72 4.78 28.33 31.79
CA VAL A 72 3.79 28.19 30.72
C VAL A 72 3.06 29.52 30.50
N ALA A 73 3.26 30.15 29.33
CA ALA A 73 2.51 31.33 28.93
C ALA A 73 1.24 30.92 28.19
N THR A 74 0.07 31.47 28.54
CA THR A 74 -1.19 31.21 27.82
C THR A 74 -1.59 32.44 27.02
N VAL A 75 -1.76 32.26 25.71
CA VAL A 75 -2.31 33.28 24.81
C VAL A 75 -3.83 33.11 24.70
N ALA A 76 -4.58 34.21 24.80
CA ALA A 76 -6.03 34.17 24.65
C ALA A 76 -6.41 33.92 23.17
N PRO A 77 -7.27 32.93 22.86
CA PRO A 77 -7.74 32.71 21.49
C PRO A 77 -8.47 33.94 20.94
N PRO A 78 -8.10 34.47 19.75
CA PRO A 78 -8.71 35.68 19.21
C PRO A 78 -10.08 35.38 18.57
N ARG A 79 -11.01 36.33 18.65
CA ARG A 79 -12.21 36.30 17.79
C ARG A 79 -11.79 36.57 16.33
N PRO A 80 -12.64 36.26 15.32
CA PRO A 80 -12.34 36.52 13.91
C PRO A 80 -12.43 38.03 13.56
N VAL A 81 -11.57 38.81 14.20
CA VAL A 81 -11.41 40.26 14.08
C VAL A 81 -9.91 40.53 13.98
N LEU A 82 -9.50 41.30 12.97
CA LEU A 82 -8.08 41.47 12.62
C LEU A 82 -7.24 42.03 13.78
N ASP A 83 -7.77 42.99 14.54
CA ASP A 83 -7.07 43.59 15.67
C ASP A 83 -6.79 42.57 16.78
N GLU A 84 -7.75 41.69 17.09
CA GLU A 84 -7.57 40.64 18.11
C GLU A 84 -6.54 39.60 17.67
N VAL A 85 -6.56 39.22 16.38
CA VAL A 85 -5.56 38.31 15.80
C VAL A 85 -4.16 38.90 15.93
N HIS A 86 -3.98 40.20 15.65
CA HIS A 86 -2.69 40.87 15.83
C HIS A 86 -2.24 40.94 17.29
N VAL A 87 -3.16 41.22 18.22
CA VAL A 87 -2.86 41.24 19.66
C VAL A 87 -2.39 39.85 20.15
N ALA A 88 -3.09 38.78 19.76
CA ALA A 88 -2.70 37.42 20.14
C ALA A 88 -1.35 36.99 19.52
N ALA A 89 -1.12 37.36 18.25
CA ALA A 89 0.17 37.10 17.61
C ALA A 89 1.31 37.88 18.26
N GLN A 90 1.07 39.11 18.72
CA GLN A 90 2.06 39.89 19.46
C GLN A 90 2.38 39.26 20.82
N ALA A 91 1.37 38.82 21.58
CA ALA A 91 1.58 38.11 22.84
C ALA A 91 2.42 36.83 22.65
N THR A 92 2.22 36.12 21.55
CA THR A 92 3.03 34.95 21.18
C THR A 92 4.49 35.34 20.93
N ARG A 93 4.75 36.43 20.18
CA ARG A 93 6.11 36.93 19.93
C ARG A 93 6.82 37.42 21.20
N GLU A 94 6.08 38.02 22.12
CA GLU A 94 6.60 38.45 23.42
C GLU A 94 7.01 37.23 24.26
N ALA A 95 6.17 36.20 24.37
CA ALA A 95 6.52 34.97 25.07
C ALA A 95 7.73 34.23 24.43
N ILE A 96 7.84 34.22 23.09
CA ILE A 96 9.01 33.69 22.38
C ILE A 96 10.28 34.46 22.77
N ARG A 97 10.21 35.81 22.78
CA ARG A 97 11.33 36.70 23.14
C ARG A 97 11.78 36.49 24.58
N ASP A 98 10.82 36.27 25.48
CA ASP A 98 11.05 36.01 26.90
C ASP A 98 11.54 34.57 27.17
N ARG A 99 11.67 33.75 26.11
CA ARG A 99 12.16 32.35 26.17
C ARG A 99 11.34 31.48 27.12
N VAL A 100 10.03 31.69 27.15
CA VAL A 100 9.11 30.87 27.95
C VAL A 100 9.15 29.42 27.44
N PRO A 101 9.40 28.41 28.29
CA PRO A 101 9.52 27.01 27.85
C PRO A 101 8.34 26.48 27.04
N VAL A 102 7.11 26.85 27.43
CA VAL A 102 5.87 26.42 26.76
C VAL A 102 4.93 27.62 26.56
N ILE A 103 4.42 27.77 25.34
CA ILE A 103 3.39 28.76 24.99
C ILE A 103 2.13 28.03 24.58
N HIS A 104 1.10 28.08 25.42
CA HIS A 104 -0.22 27.51 25.16
C HIS A 104 -1.05 28.48 24.29
N HIS A 105 -1.68 27.93 23.24
CA HIS A 105 -2.45 28.64 22.22
C HIS A 105 -1.63 29.66 21.42
N GLY A 106 -0.39 29.32 21.03
CA GLY A 106 0.44 30.19 20.21
C GLY A 106 -0.26 30.60 18.90
N VAL A 107 -0.32 31.90 18.63
CA VAL A 107 -0.93 32.48 17.43
C VAL A 107 0.14 33.06 16.51
N VAL A 108 0.04 32.73 15.23
CA VAL A 108 0.96 33.16 14.18
C VAL A 108 0.20 33.82 13.05
N VAL A 109 0.76 34.89 12.50
CA VAL A 109 0.16 35.63 11.39
C VAL A 109 1.24 36.05 10.40
N ALA A 110 1.02 35.78 9.13
CA ALA A 110 1.92 36.13 8.04
C ALA A 110 1.15 36.57 6.77
N PRO A 111 1.64 37.56 6.01
CA PRO A 111 1.12 37.85 4.69
C PRO A 111 1.55 36.77 3.70
N ILE A 112 0.61 36.17 2.97
CA ILE A 112 0.92 35.20 1.90
C ILE A 112 0.90 35.85 0.51
N GLN A 113 0.17 36.95 0.36
CA GLN A 113 0.23 37.85 -0.79
C GLN A 113 -0.33 39.22 -0.41
N PRO A 114 -0.11 40.29 -1.21
CA PRO A 114 -0.76 41.57 -0.97
C PRO A 114 -2.28 41.43 -0.84
N GLY A 115 -2.84 41.89 0.29
CA GLY A 115 -4.27 41.82 0.57
C GLY A 115 -4.78 40.49 1.13
N VAL A 116 -3.90 39.50 1.41
CA VAL A 116 -4.28 38.24 2.07
C VAL A 116 -3.33 37.90 3.21
N LEU A 117 -3.90 37.77 4.42
CA LEU A 117 -3.20 37.35 5.64
C LEU A 117 -3.60 35.92 5.99
N LEU A 118 -2.61 35.06 6.26
CA LEU A 118 -2.81 33.76 6.87
C LEU A 118 -2.62 33.91 8.39
N PHE A 119 -3.57 33.43 9.18
CA PHE A 119 -3.44 33.33 10.63
C PHE A 119 -3.67 31.89 11.09
N GLY A 120 -2.78 31.38 11.92
CA GLY A 120 -2.84 30.03 12.47
C GLY A 120 -2.76 30.07 13.99
N GLN A 121 -3.34 29.06 14.62
CA GLN A 121 -3.23 28.82 16.05
C GLN A 121 -2.72 27.38 16.24
N VAL A 122 -1.71 27.22 17.08
CA VAL A 122 -1.19 25.92 17.51
C VAL A 122 -1.54 25.71 18.98
N ASP A 123 -1.74 24.46 19.40
CA ASP A 123 -2.08 24.20 20.81
C ASP A 123 -0.91 24.59 21.71
N PHE A 124 0.32 24.21 21.32
CA PHE A 124 1.53 24.58 22.04
C PHE A 124 2.68 24.95 21.10
N LEU A 125 3.49 25.92 21.51
CA LEU A 125 4.86 26.09 21.04
C LEU A 125 5.80 25.71 22.18
N ILE A 126 6.70 24.75 21.94
CA ILE A 126 7.64 24.29 22.96
C ILE A 126 9.05 24.63 22.51
N ALA A 127 9.85 25.18 23.43
CA ALA A 127 11.22 25.56 23.15
C ALA A 127 12.12 24.32 22.90
N THR A 128 12.96 24.36 21.88
CA THR A 128 13.90 23.26 21.54
C THR A 128 14.96 23.00 22.62
N THR A 129 15.19 23.99 23.49
CA THR A 129 16.13 23.93 24.61
C THR A 129 15.61 23.16 25.82
N VAL A 130 14.37 22.66 25.77
CA VAL A 130 13.81 21.81 26.83
C VAL A 130 13.34 20.49 26.25
N ASP A 131 13.32 19.46 27.10
CA ASP A 131 12.80 18.15 26.78
C ASP A 131 11.34 18.04 27.27
N PRO A 132 10.35 17.90 26.37
CA PRO A 132 8.93 17.88 26.73
C PRO A 132 8.46 16.57 27.38
N GLU A 133 9.30 15.54 27.47
CA GLU A 133 8.99 14.30 28.20
C GLU A 133 9.54 14.31 29.62
N THR A 134 10.75 14.84 29.80
CA THR A 134 11.48 14.77 31.07
C THR A 134 11.51 16.08 31.84
N GLY A 135 11.19 17.20 31.18
CA GLY A 135 11.33 18.54 31.73
C GLY A 135 12.78 19.06 31.78
N ALA A 136 13.76 18.27 31.32
CA ALA A 136 15.17 18.61 31.39
C ALA A 136 15.59 19.68 30.38
N CYS A 137 16.55 20.53 30.74
CA CYS A 137 17.19 21.42 29.77
C CYS A 137 18.13 20.65 28.85
N ARG A 138 18.10 20.98 27.56
CA ARG A 138 18.98 20.40 26.54
C ARG A 138 20.16 21.35 26.28
N GLU A 139 21.36 20.94 26.68
CA GLU A 139 22.57 21.69 26.42
C GLU A 139 23.02 21.56 24.95
N GLY A 140 23.55 22.63 24.37
CA GLY A 140 24.09 22.63 22.99
C GLY A 140 23.05 22.63 21.86
N VAL A 141 21.75 22.56 22.17
CA VAL A 141 20.67 22.69 21.20
C VAL A 141 20.42 24.18 20.92
N PRO A 142 20.35 24.63 19.65
CA PRO A 142 20.10 26.03 19.36
C PRO A 142 18.68 26.45 19.81
N ALA A 143 18.55 27.70 20.27
CA ALA A 143 17.29 28.21 20.80
C ALA A 143 16.27 28.48 19.68
N GLY A 144 15.21 27.68 19.67
CA GLY A 144 14.08 27.77 18.75
C GLY A 144 12.79 27.28 19.40
N TYR A 145 11.71 27.21 18.63
CA TYR A 145 10.41 26.67 19.06
C TYR A 145 9.85 25.74 17.99
N GLU A 146 9.22 24.67 18.43
CA GLU A 146 8.54 23.72 17.56
C GLU A 146 7.03 23.71 17.88
N PRO A 147 6.15 23.60 16.86
CA PRO A 147 4.71 23.59 17.06
C PRO A 147 4.20 22.18 17.39
N TRP A 148 3.28 22.12 18.35
CA TRP A 148 2.69 20.89 18.90
C TRP A 148 1.17 20.92 18.85
N GLN A 149 0.58 19.75 18.56
CA GLN A 149 -0.86 19.57 18.44
C GLN A 149 -1.34 18.28 19.13
N ALA A 150 -2.31 18.37 20.07
CA ALA A 150 -2.77 17.27 20.94
C ALA A 150 -4.10 16.61 20.50
N VAL A 151 -4.07 15.71 19.52
CA VAL A 151 -5.26 15.17 18.81
C VAL A 151 -5.64 13.77 19.29
N GLY A 152 -6.86 13.30 19.03
CA GLY A 152 -7.19 11.88 19.24
C GLY A 152 -6.36 10.95 18.33
N HIS A 153 -6.22 11.34 17.07
CA HIS A 153 -5.40 10.67 16.04
C HIS A 153 -4.86 11.71 15.05
N ALA A 154 -3.70 11.44 14.44
CA ALA A 154 -3.16 12.31 13.39
C ALA A 154 -3.96 12.15 12.08
N THR A 155 -4.23 13.26 11.40
CA THR A 155 -4.93 13.26 10.11
C THR A 155 -4.16 14.12 9.10
N PRO A 156 -4.30 13.86 7.78
CA PRO A 156 -3.67 14.69 6.76
C PRO A 156 -3.97 16.18 6.90
N ARG A 157 -5.22 16.52 7.25
CA ARG A 157 -5.64 17.89 7.55
C ARG A 157 -4.79 18.51 8.66
N THR A 158 -4.68 17.83 9.80
CA THR A 158 -3.92 18.33 10.95
C THR A 158 -2.47 18.61 10.60
N ILE A 159 -1.83 17.72 9.81
CA ILE A 159 -0.42 17.91 9.42
C ILE A 159 -0.26 19.10 8.49
N VAL A 160 -1.12 19.27 7.49
CA VAL A 160 -1.05 20.42 6.57
C VAL A 160 -1.31 21.73 7.32
N GLU A 161 -2.26 21.73 8.24
CA GLU A 161 -2.57 22.91 9.07
C GLU A 161 -1.37 23.29 9.95
N LEU A 162 -0.78 22.30 10.63
CA LEU A 162 0.39 22.51 11.50
C LEU A 162 1.65 22.89 10.70
N ALA A 163 1.86 22.29 9.52
CA ALA A 163 2.95 22.64 8.61
C ALA A 163 2.83 24.07 8.08
N ALA A 164 1.61 24.54 7.80
CA ALA A 164 1.36 25.93 7.43
C ALA A 164 1.72 26.88 8.58
N CYS A 165 1.39 26.52 9.82
CA CYS A 165 1.81 27.27 11.00
C CYS A 165 3.34 27.27 11.19
N ALA A 166 3.99 26.11 11.05
CA ALA A 166 5.44 25.97 11.10
C ALA A 166 6.15 26.82 10.03
N THR A 167 5.58 26.89 8.83
CA THR A 167 6.09 27.72 7.73
C THR A 167 6.01 29.21 8.08
N MET A 168 4.91 29.67 8.70
CA MET A 168 4.79 31.07 9.15
C MET A 168 5.72 31.40 10.33
N LEU A 169 6.01 30.43 11.19
CA LEU A 169 6.92 30.60 12.32
C LEU A 169 8.36 30.85 11.87
N ALA A 170 8.77 30.32 10.71
CA ALA A 170 10.14 30.45 10.20
C ALA A 170 10.58 31.92 10.08
N ASP A 171 9.66 32.84 9.76
CA ASP A 171 9.94 34.27 9.66
C ASP A 171 9.95 34.99 11.02
N THR A 172 9.41 34.36 12.06
CA THR A 172 9.27 34.93 13.41
C THR A 172 10.35 34.42 14.37
N LEU A 173 10.91 33.23 14.11
CA LEU A 173 11.89 32.56 14.95
C LEU A 173 13.33 32.80 14.46
N PRO A 174 14.33 32.85 15.36
CA PRO A 174 15.75 32.88 14.97
C PRO A 174 16.19 31.64 14.20
N GLN A 175 15.57 30.50 14.50
CA GLN A 175 15.76 29.24 13.82
C GLN A 175 14.39 28.73 13.37
N ALA A 176 14.25 28.41 12.09
CA ALA A 176 13.03 27.82 11.56
C ALA A 176 12.73 26.48 12.26
N PRO A 177 11.45 26.15 12.52
CA PRO A 177 11.10 24.86 13.11
C PRO A 177 11.61 23.71 12.24
N GLU A 178 12.35 22.76 12.82
CA GLU A 178 12.81 21.58 12.10
C GLU A 178 11.70 20.52 12.06
N PHE A 179 11.01 20.34 13.19
CA PHE A 179 9.92 19.40 13.35
C PHE A 179 8.59 20.07 13.70
N LEU A 180 7.50 19.41 13.33
CA LEU A 180 6.17 19.61 13.86
C LEU A 180 5.75 18.36 14.62
N HIS A 181 5.01 18.52 15.71
CA HIS A 181 4.72 17.43 16.63
C HIS A 181 3.22 17.21 16.81
N VAL A 182 2.83 15.94 16.75
CA VAL A 182 1.47 15.50 17.03
C VAL A 182 1.52 14.56 18.21
N ARG A 183 0.81 14.92 19.28
CA ARG A 183 0.60 14.07 20.46
C ARG A 183 -0.79 13.46 20.34
N SER A 184 -0.84 12.13 20.28
CA SER A 184 -2.07 11.35 20.30
C SER A 184 -2.19 10.56 21.59
N GLU A 185 -3.32 9.89 21.77
CA GLU A 185 -3.52 8.97 22.89
C GLU A 185 -2.56 7.77 22.87
N ASN A 186 -2.04 7.44 21.69
CA ASN A 186 -1.23 6.27 21.44
C ASN A 186 0.27 6.60 21.36
N GLY A 187 0.64 7.88 21.37
CA GLY A 187 2.04 8.28 21.40
C GLY A 187 2.32 9.70 20.89
N HIS A 188 3.55 9.91 20.48
CA HIS A 188 4.05 11.16 19.94
C HIS A 188 4.74 10.94 18.61
N HIS A 189 4.38 11.76 17.63
CA HIS A 189 4.94 11.72 16.30
C HIS A 189 5.61 13.06 16.00
N ALA A 190 6.88 13.01 15.62
CA ALA A 190 7.63 14.16 15.11
C ALA A 190 7.78 14.02 13.59
N LEU A 191 7.44 15.06 12.86
CA LEU A 191 7.48 15.09 11.39
C LEU A 191 8.32 16.28 10.94
N ARG A 192 9.22 16.09 9.96
CA ARG A 192 10.05 17.18 9.45
C ARG A 192 9.19 18.20 8.71
N VAL A 193 9.33 19.47 9.05
CA VAL A 193 8.56 20.56 8.42
C VAL A 193 8.88 20.66 6.93
N SER A 194 10.17 20.53 6.58
CA SER A 194 10.67 20.63 5.19
C SER A 194 9.97 19.70 4.19
N ASP A 195 9.45 18.56 4.67
CA ASP A 195 8.82 17.57 3.80
C ASP A 195 7.45 18.06 3.30
N TYR A 196 6.77 18.91 4.09
CA TYR A 196 5.40 19.36 3.81
C TYR A 196 5.31 20.80 3.31
N VAL A 197 6.37 21.62 3.43
CA VAL A 197 6.40 23.01 2.91
C VAL A 197 5.98 23.10 1.43
N PRO A 198 6.46 22.24 0.49
CA PRO A 198 6.03 22.32 -0.90
C PRO A 198 4.53 22.12 -1.08
N LEU A 199 3.92 21.25 -0.27
CA LEU A 199 2.48 20.98 -0.29
C LEU A 199 1.68 22.19 0.23
N VAL A 200 2.16 22.84 1.30
CA VAL A 200 1.59 24.09 1.81
C VAL A 200 1.61 25.17 0.73
N GLY A 201 2.73 25.30 -0.01
CA GLY A 201 2.84 26.24 -1.13
C GLY A 201 1.79 25.99 -2.23
N VAL A 202 1.59 24.73 -2.63
CA VAL A 202 0.55 24.35 -3.60
C VAL A 202 -0.85 24.72 -3.11
N ALA A 203 -1.15 24.49 -1.83
CA ALA A 203 -2.44 24.85 -1.25
C ALA A 203 -2.64 26.37 -1.17
N GLN A 204 -1.59 27.13 -0.81
CA GLN A 204 -1.59 28.60 -0.79
C GLN A 204 -1.87 29.17 -2.18
N ASP A 205 -1.12 28.72 -3.20
CA ASP A 205 -1.29 29.13 -4.59
C ASP A 205 -2.72 28.91 -5.07
N ARG A 206 -3.31 27.76 -4.72
CA ARG A 206 -4.69 27.43 -5.09
C ARG A 206 -5.71 28.31 -4.37
N LEU A 207 -5.53 28.58 -3.07
CA LEU A 207 -6.40 29.47 -2.30
C LEU A 207 -6.30 30.90 -2.81
N ILE A 208 -5.09 31.38 -3.12
CA ILE A 208 -4.84 32.69 -3.70
C ILE A 208 -5.58 32.85 -5.02
N ARG A 209 -5.47 31.87 -5.94
CA ARG A 209 -6.24 31.86 -7.20
C ARG A 209 -7.76 31.91 -6.95
N ARG A 210 -8.24 31.21 -5.93
CA ARG A 210 -9.67 31.23 -5.54
C ARG A 210 -10.10 32.61 -5.04
N LEU A 211 -9.33 33.23 -4.16
CA LEU A 211 -9.64 34.53 -3.56
C LEU A 211 -9.57 35.69 -4.56
N ALA A 212 -8.81 35.53 -5.65
CA ALA A 212 -8.74 36.49 -6.74
C ALA A 212 -10.04 36.52 -7.58
N ALA A 213 -10.83 35.44 -7.57
CA ALA A 213 -12.13 35.42 -8.23
C ALA A 213 -13.19 36.19 -7.40
N PRO A 214 -14.19 36.83 -8.04
CA PRO A 214 -15.25 37.51 -7.32
C PRO A 214 -15.99 36.52 -6.41
N PRO A 215 -16.37 36.94 -5.18
CA PRO A 215 -17.08 36.08 -4.26
C PRO A 215 -18.53 35.92 -4.73
N GLU A 216 -18.77 34.95 -5.60
CA GLU A 216 -20.09 34.61 -6.13
C GLU A 216 -20.56 33.26 -5.59
N LEU A 217 -21.88 33.10 -5.47
CA LEU A 217 -22.43 31.78 -5.16
C LEU A 217 -22.26 30.85 -6.37
N PRO A 218 -21.85 29.59 -6.14
CA PRO A 218 -21.75 28.63 -7.22
C PRO A 218 -23.14 28.30 -7.76
N SER A 219 -23.23 28.02 -9.07
CA SER A 219 -24.44 27.52 -9.70
C SER A 219 -24.18 26.13 -10.28
N PRO A 220 -24.76 25.06 -9.72
CA PRO A 220 -25.66 25.05 -8.56
C PRO A 220 -24.96 25.34 -7.22
N VAL A 221 -25.73 25.71 -6.19
CA VAL A 221 -25.21 25.99 -4.83
C VAL A 221 -24.80 24.74 -4.04
N TRP A 222 -24.87 23.56 -4.67
CA TRP A 222 -24.44 22.28 -4.12
C TRP A 222 -23.31 21.69 -4.97
N GLY A 223 -22.43 20.92 -4.34
CA GLY A 223 -21.29 20.27 -5.01
C GLY A 223 -21.52 18.78 -5.27
N GLU A 224 -20.71 18.19 -6.14
CA GLU A 224 -20.67 16.72 -6.30
C GLU A 224 -20.16 16.02 -5.03
N PRO A 225 -20.55 14.76 -4.78
CA PRO A 225 -20.02 14.01 -3.63
C PRO A 225 -18.49 13.88 -3.67
N CYS A 226 -17.83 14.25 -2.56
CA CYS A 226 -16.40 14.02 -2.34
C CYS A 226 -16.16 13.42 -0.94
N PRO A 227 -15.00 12.78 -0.70
CA PRO A 227 -14.70 12.14 0.60
C PRO A 227 -14.76 13.14 1.76
N ALA A 228 -14.35 14.39 1.54
CA ALA A 228 -14.42 15.44 2.57
C ALA A 228 -15.85 15.79 3.03
N CYS A 229 -16.90 15.22 2.42
CA CYS A 229 -18.27 15.41 2.85
C CYS A 229 -18.57 14.81 4.22
N GLU A 230 -17.80 13.83 4.70
CA GLU A 230 -18.03 13.18 6.00
C GLU A 230 -17.93 14.16 7.17
N THR A 231 -16.95 15.08 7.12
CA THR A 231 -16.71 16.11 8.14
C THR A 231 -17.14 17.51 7.70
N CYS A 232 -17.93 17.61 6.61
CA CYS A 232 -18.30 18.89 6.02
C CYS A 232 -19.63 19.43 6.56
N GLY A 233 -19.61 20.64 7.13
CA GLY A 233 -20.82 21.33 7.59
C GLY A 233 -21.84 21.65 6.49
N PHE A 234 -21.49 21.54 5.21
CA PHE A 234 -22.40 21.73 4.07
C PHE A 234 -22.90 20.42 3.44
N ALA A 235 -22.52 19.26 3.98
CA ALA A 235 -22.81 17.96 3.36
C ALA A 235 -24.32 17.72 3.18
N THR A 236 -25.10 17.97 4.23
CA THR A 236 -26.56 17.86 4.24
C THR A 236 -27.19 18.77 3.18
N TRP A 237 -26.74 20.02 3.10
CA TRP A 237 -27.20 20.99 2.10
C TRP A 237 -26.93 20.50 0.67
N CYS A 238 -25.70 20.03 0.42
CA CYS A 238 -25.32 19.54 -0.90
C CYS A 238 -26.10 18.26 -1.28
N ALA A 239 -26.35 17.36 -0.33
CA ALA A 239 -27.14 16.15 -0.55
C ALA A 239 -28.60 16.49 -0.91
N GLN A 240 -29.22 17.42 -0.19
CA GLN A 240 -30.57 17.92 -0.49
C GLN A 240 -30.64 18.59 -1.86
N GLY A 241 -29.63 19.41 -2.20
CA GLY A 241 -29.51 20.05 -3.52
C GLY A 241 -29.46 19.04 -4.67
N ARG A 242 -28.58 18.04 -4.58
CA ARG A 242 -28.49 16.96 -5.58
C ARG A 242 -29.77 16.16 -5.72
N ALA A 243 -30.46 15.90 -4.60
CA ALA A 243 -31.73 15.19 -4.59
C ALA A 243 -32.84 15.98 -5.29
N ARG A 244 -32.92 17.29 -5.04
CA ARG A 244 -33.87 18.22 -5.68
C ARG A 244 -33.63 18.32 -7.18
N ASP A 245 -32.37 18.45 -7.60
CA ASP A 245 -32.00 18.61 -9.01
C ASP A 245 -31.90 17.27 -9.76
N ARG A 246 -32.24 16.17 -9.07
CA ARG A 246 -32.25 14.79 -9.59
C ARG A 246 -30.93 14.41 -10.27
N HIS A 247 -29.81 14.87 -9.70
CA HIS A 247 -28.48 14.70 -10.28
C HIS A 247 -28.12 13.21 -10.49
N VAL A 248 -27.37 12.91 -11.55
CA VAL A 248 -27.00 11.53 -11.91
C VAL A 248 -26.16 10.81 -10.82
N SER A 249 -25.51 11.56 -9.93
CA SER A 249 -24.78 10.98 -8.78
C SER A 249 -25.70 10.26 -7.76
N LEU A 250 -27.01 10.36 -7.91
CA LEU A 250 -27.98 9.61 -7.09
C LEU A 250 -28.04 8.12 -7.47
N VAL A 251 -27.46 7.75 -8.63
CA VAL A 251 -27.44 6.36 -9.11
C VAL A 251 -26.55 5.51 -8.20
N ALA A 252 -27.10 4.43 -7.65
CA ALA A 252 -26.36 3.59 -6.72
C ALA A 252 -25.11 2.98 -7.39
N GLY A 253 -23.95 3.08 -6.75
CA GLY A 253 -22.69 2.53 -7.25
C GLY A 253 -22.09 3.24 -8.46
N ILE A 254 -22.59 4.42 -8.83
CA ILE A 254 -21.97 5.24 -9.89
C ILE A 254 -20.67 5.87 -9.39
N ARG A 255 -19.63 5.86 -10.23
CA ARG A 255 -18.33 6.47 -9.93
C ARG A 255 -18.21 7.86 -10.55
N GLY A 256 -17.35 8.71 -9.98
CA GLY A 256 -17.06 10.04 -10.50
C GLY A 256 -16.63 10.04 -11.97
N ASP A 257 -15.76 9.10 -12.37
CA ASP A 257 -15.33 8.95 -13.77
C ASP A 257 -16.48 8.63 -14.73
N GLN A 258 -17.51 7.93 -14.24
CA GLN A 258 -18.70 7.58 -15.01
C GLN A 258 -19.65 8.78 -15.12
N ILE A 259 -19.79 9.58 -14.04
CA ILE A 259 -20.56 10.83 -14.04
C ILE A 259 -20.04 11.77 -15.13
N VAL A 260 -18.72 12.03 -15.15
CA VAL A 260 -18.08 12.91 -16.15
C VAL A 260 -18.33 12.41 -17.58
N LYS A 261 -18.19 11.11 -17.83
CA LYS A 261 -18.45 10.50 -19.15
C LYS A 261 -19.91 10.64 -19.59
N LEU A 262 -20.85 10.54 -18.66
CA LEU A 262 -22.29 10.72 -18.94
C LEU A 262 -22.65 12.18 -19.17
N GLN A 263 -22.10 13.11 -18.37
CA GLN A 263 -22.29 14.55 -18.55
C GLN A 263 -21.73 15.01 -19.91
N ALA A 264 -20.61 14.44 -20.37
CA ALA A 264 -20.02 14.73 -21.68
C ALA A 264 -20.93 14.40 -22.88
N VAL A 265 -21.94 13.53 -22.70
CA VAL A 265 -22.97 13.23 -23.70
C VAL A 265 -24.34 13.82 -23.34
N GLY A 266 -24.38 14.76 -22.39
CA GLY A 266 -25.60 15.47 -21.98
C GLY A 266 -26.48 14.76 -20.95
N ILE A 267 -26.03 13.63 -20.38
CA ILE A 267 -26.79 12.89 -19.35
C ILE A 267 -26.36 13.40 -17.96
N THR A 268 -27.13 14.35 -17.40
CA THR A 268 -26.83 15.01 -16.12
C THR A 268 -27.77 14.61 -14.97
N THR A 269 -28.92 14.00 -15.27
CA THR A 269 -29.93 13.58 -14.27
C THR A 269 -30.14 12.07 -14.25
N ILE A 270 -30.62 11.56 -13.11
CA ILE A 270 -31.00 10.15 -12.98
C ILE A 270 -32.14 9.78 -13.94
N ASP A 271 -33.09 10.69 -14.19
CA ASP A 271 -34.22 10.45 -15.09
C ASP A 271 -33.79 10.41 -16.56
N ALA A 272 -32.82 11.26 -16.95
CA ALA A 272 -32.23 11.22 -18.29
C ALA A 272 -31.50 9.89 -18.51
N LEU A 273 -30.69 9.45 -17.55
CA LEU A 273 -29.99 8.16 -17.65
C LEU A 273 -30.97 6.99 -17.72
N ALA A 274 -32.04 7.00 -16.93
CA ALA A 274 -33.06 5.95 -16.94
C ALA A 274 -33.77 5.78 -18.29
N ARG A 275 -33.87 6.84 -19.09
CA ARG A 275 -34.54 6.85 -20.41
C ARG A 275 -33.59 6.74 -21.61
N ALA A 276 -32.28 6.80 -21.39
CA ALA A 276 -31.30 6.91 -22.45
C ALA A 276 -31.15 5.62 -23.29
N GLY A 277 -31.02 5.76 -24.61
CA GLY A 277 -30.79 4.65 -25.54
C GLY A 277 -29.31 4.28 -25.71
N GLU A 278 -29.03 3.18 -26.44
CA GLU A 278 -27.64 2.73 -26.68
C GLU A 278 -26.85 3.73 -27.53
N GLU A 279 -27.54 4.50 -28.38
CA GLU A 279 -26.97 5.57 -29.22
C GLU A 279 -26.40 6.75 -28.41
N GLN A 280 -26.85 6.92 -27.16
CA GLN A 280 -26.36 7.96 -26.24
C GLN A 280 -25.25 7.44 -25.32
N ARG A 281 -24.73 6.22 -25.55
CA ARG A 281 -23.65 5.65 -24.74
C ARG A 281 -22.33 6.40 -24.99
N PRO A 282 -21.65 6.88 -23.93
CA PRO A 282 -20.31 7.45 -24.07
C PRO A 282 -19.32 6.43 -24.69
N PRO A 283 -18.49 6.80 -25.68
CA PRO A 283 -17.55 5.88 -26.34
C PRO A 283 -16.58 5.19 -25.37
N LEU A 284 -16.15 5.91 -24.33
CA LEU A 284 -15.23 5.45 -23.29
C LEU A 284 -15.90 4.69 -22.14
N LEU A 285 -17.21 4.45 -22.22
CA LEU A 285 -17.96 3.68 -21.23
C LEU A 285 -18.37 2.33 -21.82
N ALA A 286 -17.91 1.24 -21.20
CA ALA A 286 -18.22 -0.11 -21.64
C ALA A 286 -19.75 -0.35 -21.69
N ARG A 287 -20.22 -1.04 -22.74
CA ARG A 287 -21.65 -1.29 -22.98
C ARG A 287 -22.36 -1.95 -21.80
N ARG A 288 -21.72 -2.96 -21.17
CA ARG A 288 -22.24 -3.64 -19.98
C ARG A 288 -22.40 -2.67 -18.79
N THR A 289 -21.38 -1.85 -18.52
CA THR A 289 -21.43 -0.83 -17.45
C THR A 289 -22.53 0.20 -17.69
N TYR A 290 -22.67 0.70 -18.93
CA TYR A 290 -23.72 1.65 -19.30
C TYR A 290 -25.12 1.06 -19.10
N THR A 291 -25.34 -0.16 -19.58
CA THR A 291 -26.60 -0.89 -19.43
C THR A 291 -26.98 -1.05 -17.96
N ARG A 292 -26.03 -1.50 -17.12
CA ARG A 292 -26.22 -1.64 -15.68
C ARG A 292 -26.62 -0.32 -15.02
N LEU A 293 -25.93 0.78 -15.32
CA LEU A 293 -26.22 2.09 -14.75
C LEU A 293 -27.61 2.61 -15.15
N ARG A 294 -28.02 2.38 -16.41
CA ARG A 294 -29.37 2.72 -16.89
C ARG A 294 -30.45 1.94 -16.17
N GLU A 295 -30.28 0.63 -16.05
CA GLU A 295 -31.26 -0.23 -15.36
C GLU A 295 -31.34 0.10 -13.86
N GLN A 296 -30.20 0.40 -13.23
CA GLN A 296 -30.14 0.90 -11.85
C GLN A 296 -30.88 2.24 -11.70
N ALA A 297 -30.63 3.20 -12.60
CA ALA A 297 -31.34 4.48 -12.61
C ALA A 297 -32.85 4.31 -12.78
N ALA A 298 -33.29 3.46 -13.72
CA ALA A 298 -34.70 3.18 -13.96
C ALA A 298 -35.41 2.59 -12.72
N LEU A 299 -34.74 1.67 -12.01
CA LEU A 299 -35.27 1.07 -10.80
C LEU A 299 -35.41 2.09 -9.65
N GLN A 300 -34.44 2.99 -9.50
CA GLN A 300 -34.47 4.07 -8.50
C GLN A 300 -35.53 5.14 -8.82
N VAL A 301 -35.67 5.52 -10.10
CA VAL A 301 -36.72 6.45 -10.56
C VAL A 301 -38.12 5.87 -10.31
N ARG A 302 -38.28 4.55 -10.48
CA ARG A 302 -39.53 3.86 -10.15
C ARG A 302 -39.87 3.94 -8.66
N GLN A 303 -38.89 3.80 -7.76
CA GLN A 303 -39.11 4.02 -6.32
C GLN A 303 -39.49 5.46 -6.02
N ASP A 304 -38.77 6.43 -6.59
CA ASP A 304 -39.04 7.85 -6.38
C ASP A 304 -40.49 8.22 -6.75
N ALA A 305 -41.06 7.59 -7.78
CA ALA A 305 -42.45 7.78 -8.21
C ALA A 305 -43.52 7.24 -7.23
N THR A 306 -43.12 6.47 -6.21
CA THR A 306 -44.03 5.89 -5.20
C THR A 306 -43.98 6.61 -3.86
N ARG A 307 -43.22 7.70 -3.74
CA ARG A 307 -43.10 8.48 -2.50
C ARG A 307 -44.40 9.20 -2.17
N THR A 308 -44.77 9.19 -0.90
CA THR A 308 -45.90 9.94 -0.34
C THR A 308 -45.45 10.69 0.91
N ALA A 309 -46.31 11.56 1.46
CA ALA A 309 -46.01 12.24 2.73
C ALA A 309 -45.79 11.24 3.87
N ASP A 310 -46.57 10.15 3.89
CA ASP A 310 -46.49 9.08 4.90
C ASP A 310 -45.38 8.05 4.62
N ASN A 311 -44.84 8.03 3.39
CA ASN A 311 -43.70 7.20 3.00
C ASN A 311 -42.72 8.01 2.12
N PRO A 312 -41.87 8.85 2.74
CA PRO A 312 -40.92 9.70 2.02
C PRO A 312 -39.83 8.89 1.30
N THR A 313 -39.59 7.64 1.71
CA THR A 313 -38.64 6.73 1.04
C THR A 313 -39.24 6.17 -0.26
N GLY A 314 -40.55 5.94 -0.30
CA GLY A 314 -41.25 5.22 -1.35
C GLY A 314 -41.16 3.70 -1.17
N ARG A 315 -41.87 2.95 -2.02
CA ARG A 315 -41.82 1.49 -2.05
C ARG A 315 -40.48 1.02 -2.61
N VAL A 316 -39.79 0.18 -1.86
CA VAL A 316 -38.51 -0.41 -2.28
C VAL A 316 -38.76 -1.60 -3.20
N PHE A 317 -38.00 -1.68 -4.29
CA PHE A 317 -38.07 -2.75 -5.27
C PHE A 317 -36.72 -3.48 -5.35
N ALA A 318 -36.79 -4.79 -5.56
CA ALA A 318 -35.65 -5.62 -5.91
C ALA A 318 -35.94 -6.37 -7.21
N THR A 319 -34.91 -6.69 -7.98
CA THR A 319 -35.01 -7.51 -9.20
C THR A 319 -33.81 -8.43 -9.29
N VAL A 320 -34.06 -9.72 -9.55
CA VAL A 320 -33.01 -10.68 -9.85
C VAL A 320 -32.60 -10.48 -11.31
N TYR A 321 -31.35 -10.08 -11.54
CA TYR A 321 -30.84 -9.81 -12.89
C TYR A 321 -29.88 -10.89 -13.40
N ALA A 322 -29.38 -11.75 -12.51
CA ALA A 322 -28.51 -12.89 -12.80
C ALA A 322 -28.65 -13.96 -11.72
N GLU A 323 -28.42 -15.23 -12.06
CA GLU A 323 -28.53 -16.36 -11.13
C GLU A 323 -27.22 -16.60 -10.34
N ASP A 324 -26.09 -16.09 -10.84
CA ASP A 324 -24.73 -16.44 -10.40
C ASP A 324 -24.51 -16.33 -8.88
N GLY A 325 -25.02 -15.28 -8.24
CA GLY A 325 -24.92 -15.09 -6.80
C GLY A 325 -25.84 -16.03 -6.01
N LEU A 326 -27.08 -16.22 -6.46
CA LEU A 326 -28.07 -17.08 -5.80
C LEU A 326 -27.68 -18.56 -5.87
N VAL A 327 -26.98 -18.99 -6.92
CA VAL A 327 -26.39 -20.34 -7.04
C VAL A 327 -25.33 -20.59 -5.96
N LEU A 328 -24.69 -19.56 -5.42
CA LEU A 328 -23.66 -19.72 -4.38
C LEU A 328 -24.23 -19.94 -2.98
N LEU A 329 -25.53 -19.69 -2.77
CA LEU A 329 -26.18 -19.88 -1.48
C LEU A 329 -26.31 -21.39 -1.16
N PRO A 330 -25.75 -21.85 -0.03
CA PRO A 330 -25.99 -23.20 0.45
C PRO A 330 -27.42 -23.33 1.01
N ALA A 331 -27.91 -24.57 1.11
CA ALA A 331 -29.14 -24.86 1.83
C ALA A 331 -29.02 -24.43 3.30
N PRO A 332 -30.07 -23.83 3.91
CA PRO A 332 -30.05 -23.47 5.33
C PRO A 332 -29.84 -24.68 6.24
N SER A 333 -29.02 -24.52 7.28
CA SER A 333 -28.84 -25.51 8.34
C SER A 333 -29.22 -24.97 9.72
N ALA A 334 -29.55 -25.88 10.65
CA ALA A 334 -29.85 -25.51 12.04
C ALA A 334 -28.61 -24.97 12.78
N GLY A 335 -27.40 -25.42 12.43
CA GLY A 335 -26.15 -24.95 13.02
C GLY A 335 -25.58 -23.66 12.40
N ASP A 336 -26.32 -22.99 11.50
CA ASP A 336 -25.83 -21.78 10.84
C ASP A 336 -25.53 -20.65 11.85
N VAL A 337 -24.42 -19.96 11.64
CA VAL A 337 -23.98 -18.84 12.48
C VAL A 337 -23.90 -17.57 11.64
N VAL A 338 -24.41 -16.47 12.17
CA VAL A 338 -24.32 -15.13 11.56
C VAL A 338 -23.44 -14.24 12.42
N PHE A 339 -22.50 -13.51 11.82
CA PHE A 339 -21.65 -12.60 12.58
C PHE A 339 -21.57 -11.18 12.00
N THR A 340 -21.28 -10.23 12.87
CA THR A 340 -20.90 -8.85 12.55
C THR A 340 -19.77 -8.40 13.48
N VAL A 341 -19.03 -7.38 13.06
CA VAL A 341 -17.94 -6.81 13.85
C VAL A 341 -18.04 -5.29 13.81
N ALA A 342 -17.97 -4.65 14.98
CA ALA A 342 -17.87 -3.21 15.10
C ALA A 342 -16.40 -2.82 15.31
N THR A 343 -15.98 -1.78 14.59
CA THR A 343 -14.58 -1.36 14.53
C THR A 343 -14.45 0.16 14.68
N THR A 344 -13.29 0.62 15.16
CA THR A 344 -12.97 2.06 15.16
C THR A 344 -12.61 2.54 13.76
N PRO A 345 -12.74 3.85 13.46
CA PRO A 345 -12.14 4.42 12.26
C PRO A 345 -10.65 4.07 12.16
N VAL A 346 -10.16 3.88 10.93
CA VAL A 346 -8.76 3.54 10.67
C VAL A 346 -7.89 4.77 10.97
N GLY A 347 -7.11 4.70 12.07
CA GLY A 347 -6.05 5.66 12.39
C GLY A 347 -4.65 5.10 12.10
N ASP A 348 -3.61 5.83 12.51
CA ASP A 348 -2.20 5.42 12.34
C ASP A 348 -1.87 4.09 13.05
N ASP A 349 -2.57 3.75 14.13
CA ASP A 349 -2.42 2.49 14.87
C ASP A 349 -3.32 1.34 14.34
N GLY A 350 -3.95 1.57 13.19
CA GLY A 350 -4.86 0.64 12.53
C GLY A 350 -6.28 0.63 13.10
N GLU A 351 -7.12 -0.25 12.54
CA GLU A 351 -8.50 -0.48 12.96
C GLU A 351 -8.53 -1.38 14.22
N LEU A 352 -9.26 -1.00 15.29
CA LEU A 352 -9.55 -1.87 16.43
C LEU A 352 -10.94 -2.50 16.29
N ALA A 353 -11.02 -3.83 16.23
CA ALA A 353 -12.28 -4.57 16.34
C ALA A 353 -12.71 -4.70 17.80
N PHE A 354 -13.37 -3.65 18.30
CA PHE A 354 -13.74 -3.53 19.71
C PHE A 354 -14.93 -4.42 20.12
N LEU A 355 -15.73 -4.91 19.17
CA LEU A 355 -16.88 -5.76 19.47
C LEU A 355 -17.19 -6.76 18.36
N TRP A 356 -17.08 -8.04 18.68
CA TRP A 356 -17.51 -9.16 17.84
C TRP A 356 -18.90 -9.64 18.28
N GLY A 357 -19.81 -9.83 17.33
CA GLY A 357 -21.15 -10.37 17.58
C GLY A 357 -21.42 -11.61 16.75
N ALA A 358 -22.01 -12.64 17.37
CA ALA A 358 -22.51 -13.83 16.69
C ALA A 358 -23.97 -14.11 17.08
N TYR A 359 -24.72 -14.67 16.14
CA TYR A 359 -26.13 -15.03 16.30
C TYR A 359 -26.39 -16.42 15.71
N LEU A 360 -27.07 -17.27 16.47
CA LEU A 360 -27.57 -18.57 16.03
C LEU A 360 -29.08 -18.44 15.78
N PRO A 361 -29.55 -18.43 14.52
CA PRO A 361 -30.96 -18.23 14.22
C PRO A 361 -31.88 -19.32 14.78
N SER A 362 -31.40 -20.56 14.89
CA SER A 362 -32.19 -21.70 15.38
C SER A 362 -32.44 -21.67 16.90
N GLU A 363 -31.52 -21.06 17.66
CA GLU A 363 -31.58 -20.95 19.12
C GLU A 363 -32.04 -19.56 19.60
N GLU A 364 -32.19 -18.60 18.67
CA GLU A 364 -32.33 -17.16 18.97
C GLU A 364 -31.26 -16.65 19.95
N ARG A 365 -30.05 -17.23 19.87
CA ARG A 365 -28.97 -16.98 20.82
C ARG A 365 -27.96 -15.97 20.29
N HIS A 366 -27.65 -14.98 21.11
CA HIS A 366 -26.61 -13.98 20.85
C HIS A 366 -25.36 -14.20 21.70
N CYS A 367 -24.19 -14.10 21.08
CA CYS A 367 -22.89 -14.08 21.75
C CYS A 367 -22.15 -12.80 21.37
N VAL A 368 -21.45 -12.19 22.32
CA VAL A 368 -20.62 -10.99 22.08
C VAL A 368 -19.28 -11.11 22.78
N TRP A 369 -18.23 -10.57 22.18
CA TRP A 369 -16.88 -10.49 22.73
C TRP A 369 -16.34 -9.08 22.59
N TRP A 370 -15.93 -8.48 23.70
CA TRP A 370 -15.43 -7.11 23.77
C TRP A 370 -13.91 -7.07 23.74
N ALA A 371 -13.37 -5.98 23.19
CA ALA A 371 -11.98 -5.63 23.25
C ALA A 371 -11.79 -4.13 23.38
N HIS A 372 -10.89 -3.71 24.26
CA HIS A 372 -10.58 -2.30 24.49
C HIS A 372 -9.15 -1.92 24.08
N ASP A 373 -8.31 -2.91 23.84
CA ASP A 373 -6.96 -2.77 23.31
C ASP A 373 -6.61 -3.96 22.38
N ARG A 374 -5.39 -3.95 21.82
CA ARG A 374 -4.91 -4.98 20.90
C ARG A 374 -4.75 -6.37 21.55
N ALA A 375 -4.44 -6.42 22.84
CA ALA A 375 -4.29 -7.69 23.55
C ALA A 375 -5.67 -8.34 23.77
N GLU A 376 -6.65 -7.55 24.20
CA GLU A 376 -8.03 -7.99 24.34
C GLU A 376 -8.65 -8.34 22.97
N GLU A 377 -8.33 -7.61 21.90
CA GLU A 377 -8.79 -7.92 20.53
C GLU A 377 -8.34 -9.30 20.09
N ARG A 378 -7.06 -9.64 20.32
CA ARG A 378 -6.49 -10.97 20.05
C ARG A 378 -7.26 -12.07 20.80
N VAL A 379 -7.62 -11.83 22.06
CA VAL A 379 -8.40 -12.79 22.88
C VAL A 379 -9.84 -12.92 22.39
N ALA A 380 -10.51 -11.79 22.14
CA ALA A 380 -11.89 -11.73 21.66
C ALA A 380 -12.05 -12.43 20.31
N PHE A 381 -11.13 -12.16 19.38
CA PHE A 381 -11.10 -12.81 18.07
C PHE A 381 -10.89 -14.33 18.19
N ALA A 382 -9.92 -14.77 19.01
CA ALA A 382 -9.67 -16.20 19.21
C ALA A 382 -10.91 -16.92 19.77
N ALA A 383 -11.57 -16.32 20.78
CA ALA A 383 -12.79 -16.86 21.37
C ALA A 383 -13.96 -16.92 20.37
N PHE A 384 -14.11 -15.92 19.50
CA PHE A 384 -15.10 -15.92 18.43
C PHE A 384 -14.84 -17.07 17.43
N VAL A 385 -13.60 -17.23 16.97
CA VAL A 385 -13.25 -18.30 16.01
C VAL A 385 -13.42 -19.68 16.65
N ASP A 386 -13.05 -19.86 17.92
CA ASP A 386 -13.25 -21.11 18.66
C ASP A 386 -14.73 -21.47 18.74
N PHE A 387 -15.58 -20.49 19.04
CA PHE A 387 -17.03 -20.66 19.08
C PHE A 387 -17.58 -21.11 17.72
N VAL A 388 -17.26 -20.38 16.65
CA VAL A 388 -17.72 -20.69 15.29
C VAL A 388 -17.23 -22.07 14.85
N SER A 389 -15.95 -22.37 15.06
CA SER A 389 -15.35 -23.66 14.70
C SER A 389 -15.96 -24.82 15.50
N GLY A 390 -16.39 -24.58 16.74
CA GLY A 390 -17.13 -25.55 17.54
C GLY A 390 -18.51 -25.85 16.96
N GLN A 391 -19.27 -24.81 16.58
CA GLN A 391 -20.59 -24.93 15.97
C GLN A 391 -20.55 -25.70 14.64
N LEU A 392 -19.63 -25.30 13.75
CA LEU A 392 -19.49 -25.91 12.42
C LEU A 392 -18.95 -27.34 12.47
N ARG A 393 -18.24 -27.73 13.54
CA ARG A 393 -17.84 -29.13 13.75
C ARG A 393 -18.99 -30.00 14.25
N ALA A 394 -19.92 -29.43 15.02
CA ALA A 394 -21.10 -30.15 15.51
C ALA A 394 -22.12 -30.41 14.40
N ASP A 395 -22.21 -29.51 13.41
CA ASP A 395 -23.10 -29.62 12.26
C ASP A 395 -22.31 -29.51 10.95
N GLY A 396 -22.07 -30.66 10.32
CA GLY A 396 -21.36 -30.78 9.04
C GLY A 396 -22.06 -30.12 7.85
N GLU A 397 -23.27 -29.57 8.00
CA GLU A 397 -24.00 -28.84 6.97
C GLU A 397 -24.05 -27.33 7.26
N ALA A 398 -23.60 -26.89 8.44
CA ALA A 398 -23.67 -25.49 8.84
C ALA A 398 -22.68 -24.58 8.11
N HIS A 399 -23.06 -23.30 8.00
CA HIS A 399 -22.28 -22.24 7.37
C HIS A 399 -22.17 -20.99 8.26
N LEU A 400 -21.13 -20.20 8.02
CA LEU A 400 -20.91 -18.90 8.66
C LEU A 400 -21.29 -17.79 7.68
N TYR A 401 -22.23 -16.91 8.06
CA TYR A 401 -22.71 -15.82 7.21
C TYR A 401 -22.28 -14.44 7.74
N CYS A 402 -21.97 -13.54 6.82
CA CYS A 402 -21.72 -12.13 7.11
C CYS A 402 -22.25 -11.21 6.02
N TYR A 403 -22.40 -9.92 6.36
CA TYR A 403 -22.68 -8.85 5.39
C TYR A 403 -21.65 -7.73 5.54
N THR A 404 -20.44 -7.99 5.05
CA THR A 404 -19.33 -7.04 5.07
C THR A 404 -18.57 -7.18 3.77
N PRO A 405 -18.11 -6.10 3.11
CA PRO A 405 -17.28 -6.24 1.91
C PRO A 405 -16.11 -7.17 2.16
N GLN A 406 -16.00 -8.25 1.39
CA GLN A 406 -14.90 -9.23 1.48
C GLN A 406 -14.83 -9.92 2.85
N GLY A 407 -15.97 -10.32 3.44
CA GLY A 407 -16.02 -10.80 4.83
C GLY A 407 -15.10 -11.98 5.14
N ALA A 408 -14.95 -12.92 4.21
CA ALA A 408 -13.99 -14.02 4.31
C ALA A 408 -12.53 -13.54 4.34
N SER A 409 -12.17 -12.60 3.45
CA SER A 409 -10.84 -12.00 3.42
C SER A 409 -10.57 -11.13 4.65
N ARG A 410 -11.61 -10.47 5.19
CA ARG A 410 -11.50 -9.66 6.41
C ARG A 410 -11.25 -10.53 7.63
N LEU A 411 -11.95 -11.66 7.76
CA LEU A 411 -11.69 -12.63 8.83
C LEU A 411 -10.25 -13.17 8.77
N ALA A 412 -9.76 -13.45 7.56
CA ALA A 412 -8.39 -13.90 7.35
C ALA A 412 -7.35 -12.80 7.65
N ALA A 413 -7.65 -11.55 7.30
CA ALA A 413 -6.81 -10.41 7.62
C ALA A 413 -6.69 -10.21 9.15
N PHE A 414 -7.78 -10.37 9.91
CA PHE A 414 -7.74 -10.34 11.38
C PHE A 414 -6.90 -11.49 11.96
N ALA A 415 -7.08 -12.72 11.46
CA ALA A 415 -6.29 -13.85 11.93
C ALA A 415 -4.78 -13.64 11.73
N ALA A 416 -4.41 -13.12 10.55
CA ALA A 416 -3.03 -12.83 10.18
C ALA A 416 -2.44 -11.63 10.94
N SER A 417 -3.20 -10.54 11.13
CA SER A 417 -2.72 -9.35 11.86
C SER A 417 -2.55 -9.61 13.36
N LEU A 418 -3.46 -10.40 13.96
CA LEU A 418 -3.41 -10.74 15.38
C LEU A 418 -2.51 -11.95 15.67
N GLY A 419 -2.09 -12.69 14.63
CA GLY A 419 -1.26 -13.89 14.71
C GLY A 419 -1.91 -15.00 15.54
N VAL A 420 -3.23 -15.20 15.39
CA VAL A 420 -4.03 -16.21 16.11
C VAL A 420 -5.07 -16.83 15.21
N ARG A 421 -5.34 -18.12 15.41
CA ARG A 421 -6.38 -18.91 14.70
C ARG A 421 -6.31 -18.85 13.17
N GLU A 422 -5.12 -18.63 12.61
CA GLU A 422 -4.89 -18.58 11.16
C GLU A 422 -5.31 -19.89 10.47
N ALA A 423 -5.08 -21.03 11.13
CA ALA A 423 -5.38 -22.35 10.61
C ALA A 423 -6.89 -22.63 10.53
N GLU A 424 -7.60 -22.35 11.63
CA GLU A 424 -9.04 -22.53 11.73
C GLU A 424 -9.75 -21.66 10.70
N VAL A 425 -9.31 -20.41 10.52
CA VAL A 425 -9.84 -19.52 9.49
C VAL A 425 -9.51 -20.03 8.08
N ASP A 426 -8.28 -20.48 7.79
CA ASP A 426 -7.93 -21.05 6.48
C ASP A 426 -8.77 -22.30 6.15
N ASP A 427 -9.02 -23.17 7.13
CA ASP A 427 -9.87 -24.35 6.95
C ASP A 427 -11.34 -23.98 6.65
N LEU A 428 -11.89 -22.96 7.34
CA LEU A 428 -13.23 -22.43 7.03
C LEU A 428 -13.32 -21.93 5.58
N LEU A 429 -12.28 -21.27 5.09
CA LEU A 429 -12.22 -20.74 3.72
C LEU A 429 -12.05 -21.86 2.68
N ARG A 430 -11.17 -22.83 2.92
CA ARG A 430 -10.95 -23.98 2.02
C ARG A 430 -12.17 -24.87 1.89
N GLN A 431 -12.87 -25.10 3.01
CA GLN A 431 -14.12 -25.85 3.03
C GLN A 431 -15.30 -25.05 2.43
N ARG A 432 -15.10 -23.77 2.09
CA ARG A 432 -16.11 -22.86 1.57
C ARG A 432 -17.32 -22.72 2.52
N ARG A 433 -17.05 -22.71 3.83
CA ARG A 433 -18.05 -22.58 4.91
C ARG A 433 -18.48 -21.14 5.18
N CYS A 434 -17.66 -20.17 4.78
CA CYS A 434 -17.96 -18.74 4.94
C CYS A 434 -18.71 -18.20 3.72
N VAL A 435 -19.86 -17.58 3.94
CA VAL A 435 -20.76 -17.03 2.90
C VAL A 435 -20.96 -15.53 3.10
N ASP A 436 -20.39 -14.73 2.18
CA ASP A 436 -20.59 -13.29 2.15
C ASP A 436 -21.88 -12.95 1.40
N LEU A 437 -22.91 -12.55 2.13
CA LEU A 437 -24.21 -12.20 1.55
C LEU A 437 -24.14 -10.91 0.73
N SER A 438 -23.15 -10.04 0.95
CA SER A 438 -22.98 -8.83 0.15
C SER A 438 -22.57 -9.15 -1.28
N ASP A 439 -21.79 -10.22 -1.49
CA ASP A 439 -21.43 -10.71 -2.81
C ASP A 439 -22.63 -11.35 -3.51
N VAL A 440 -23.45 -12.12 -2.79
CA VAL A 440 -24.69 -12.72 -3.32
C VAL A 440 -25.64 -11.62 -3.81
N VAL A 441 -25.88 -10.58 -2.98
CA VAL A 441 -26.71 -9.43 -3.35
C VAL A 441 -26.13 -8.73 -4.58
N LYS A 442 -24.86 -8.36 -4.57
CA LYS A 442 -24.25 -7.59 -5.67
C LYS A 442 -24.17 -8.35 -6.99
N LYS A 443 -24.13 -9.70 -6.96
CA LYS A 443 -24.04 -10.55 -8.16
C LYS A 443 -25.39 -10.88 -8.78
N SER A 444 -26.46 -10.92 -7.99
CA SER A 444 -27.77 -11.39 -8.46
C SER A 444 -28.90 -10.38 -8.33
N VAL A 445 -28.81 -9.44 -7.39
CA VAL A 445 -29.94 -8.59 -7.00
C VAL A 445 -29.63 -7.12 -7.26
N ARG A 446 -30.56 -6.45 -7.95
CA ARG A 446 -30.56 -5.00 -8.08
C ARG A 446 -31.66 -4.40 -7.22
N VAL A 447 -31.33 -3.39 -6.41
CA VAL A 447 -32.31 -2.71 -5.53
C VAL A 447 -32.52 -1.25 -5.93
N SER A 448 -33.73 -0.74 -5.70
CA SER A 448 -34.11 0.64 -6.01
C SER A 448 -33.53 1.69 -5.04
N GLN A 449 -32.82 1.26 -4.02
CA GLN A 449 -32.19 2.13 -3.03
C GLN A 449 -30.94 2.82 -3.58
N ARG A 450 -30.56 3.93 -2.95
CA ARG A 450 -29.35 4.70 -3.32
C ARG A 450 -28.05 4.11 -2.76
N SER A 451 -28.17 3.12 -1.87
CA SER A 451 -27.06 2.41 -1.22
C SER A 451 -27.37 0.91 -1.13
N TYR A 452 -26.32 0.10 -1.08
CA TYR A 452 -26.36 -1.33 -0.79
C TYR A 452 -25.91 -1.61 0.67
N ALA A 453 -25.91 -0.61 1.55
CA ALA A 453 -25.72 -0.83 2.99
C ALA A 453 -26.86 -1.72 3.54
N LEU A 454 -26.57 -2.50 4.59
CA LEU A 454 -27.55 -3.43 5.17
C LEU A 454 -28.87 -2.73 5.52
N SER A 455 -28.79 -1.56 6.17
CA SER A 455 -29.93 -0.71 6.53
C SER A 455 -30.76 -0.23 5.33
N ALA A 456 -30.14 -0.03 4.17
CA ALA A 456 -30.87 0.32 2.96
C ALA A 456 -31.69 -0.87 2.42
N LEU A 457 -31.25 -2.10 2.68
CA LEU A 457 -31.93 -3.33 2.24
C LEU A 457 -33.04 -3.79 3.18
N GLU A 458 -32.98 -3.41 4.46
CA GLU A 458 -33.96 -3.78 5.51
C GLU A 458 -35.43 -3.68 5.09
N PRO A 459 -35.89 -2.65 4.36
CA PRO A 459 -37.28 -2.58 3.90
C PRO A 459 -37.75 -3.74 3.01
N LEU A 460 -36.83 -4.52 2.40
CA LEU A 460 -37.17 -5.65 1.53
C LEU A 460 -37.53 -6.93 2.30
N TYR A 461 -36.96 -7.12 3.49
CA TYR A 461 -37.05 -8.38 4.24
C TYR A 461 -37.53 -8.23 5.68
N LEU A 462 -37.50 -7.03 6.27
CA LEU A 462 -38.09 -6.75 7.59
C LEU A 462 -39.53 -6.22 7.50
N GLY A 463 -40.00 -5.75 6.34
CA GLY A 463 -41.36 -5.24 6.19
C GLY A 463 -41.69 -4.10 7.17
N ASP A 464 -42.85 -4.16 7.83
CA ASP A 464 -43.30 -3.15 8.80
C ASP A 464 -42.46 -3.13 10.09
N ASP A 465 -41.72 -4.22 10.39
CA ASP A 465 -40.80 -4.26 11.53
C ASP A 465 -39.61 -3.31 11.35
N ALA A 466 -39.29 -2.92 10.11
CA ALA A 466 -38.24 -1.94 9.82
C ALA A 466 -38.53 -0.56 10.46
N GLN A 467 -39.81 -0.15 10.56
CA GLN A 467 -40.19 1.09 11.22
C GLN A 467 -40.17 0.97 12.76
N ARG A 468 -40.47 -0.22 13.31
CA ARG A 468 -40.41 -0.51 14.75
C ARG A 468 -38.99 -0.66 15.28
N TRP A 469 -38.06 -1.11 14.45
CA TRP A 469 -36.66 -1.31 14.82
C TRP A 469 -35.90 0.00 14.99
N GLY A 470 -36.47 1.13 14.56
CA GLY A 470 -35.87 2.46 14.66
C GLY A 470 -34.67 2.60 13.72
N GLY A 471 -34.75 3.54 12.78
CA GLY A 471 -33.61 3.96 11.97
C GLY A 471 -32.60 4.75 12.80
N GLY A 472 -32.02 4.13 13.83
CA GLY A 472 -30.83 4.67 14.48
C GLY A 472 -29.72 4.65 13.46
N GLU A 473 -29.29 5.83 13.01
CA GLU A 473 -28.02 5.95 12.31
C GLU A 473 -26.93 5.31 13.20
N PRO A 474 -26.00 4.54 12.61
CA PRO A 474 -24.83 4.07 13.34
C PRO A 474 -24.20 5.29 14.00
N GLN A 475 -24.06 5.29 15.34
CA GLN A 475 -23.34 6.37 16.00
C GLN A 475 -21.87 6.25 15.58
N PRO A 476 -21.35 7.17 14.73
CA PRO A 476 -20.02 6.99 14.13
C PRO A 476 -18.91 6.91 15.19
N ASP A 477 -19.18 7.44 16.39
CA ASP A 477 -18.22 7.58 17.48
C ASP A 477 -18.70 6.99 18.83
N GLY A 478 -19.63 6.03 18.81
CA GLY A 478 -20.15 5.41 20.05
C GLY A 478 -19.04 4.83 20.93
N TYR A 479 -17.97 4.29 20.35
CA TYR A 479 -16.82 3.80 21.11
C TYR A 479 -15.97 4.93 21.73
N ALA A 480 -15.83 6.07 21.04
CA ALA A 480 -15.14 7.24 21.60
C ALA A 480 -15.94 7.83 22.78
N ALA A 481 -17.27 7.86 22.69
CA ALA A 481 -18.14 8.24 23.80
C ALA A 481 -17.99 7.30 25.01
N TYR A 482 -17.88 5.99 24.79
CA TYR A 482 -17.58 5.00 25.83
C TYR A 482 -16.24 5.31 26.52
N ARG A 483 -15.16 5.47 25.76
CA ARG A 483 -13.83 5.80 26.32
C ARG A 483 -13.84 7.09 27.13
N ARG A 484 -14.60 8.11 26.69
CA ARG A 484 -14.75 9.37 27.42
C ARG A 484 -15.41 9.16 28.78
N ALA A 485 -16.53 8.45 28.81
CA ALA A 485 -17.23 8.16 30.06
C ALA A 485 -16.33 7.40 31.06
N CYS A 486 -15.53 6.44 30.57
CA CYS A 486 -14.52 5.77 31.40
C CYS A 486 -13.50 6.74 32.00
N ARG A 487 -12.98 7.69 31.21
CA ARG A 487 -11.99 8.70 31.70
C ARG A 487 -12.58 9.68 32.70
N ALA A 488 -13.83 10.08 32.48
CA ALA A 488 -14.55 10.95 33.41
C ALA A 488 -14.90 10.23 34.73
N GLY A 489 -14.68 8.91 34.82
CA GLY A 489 -15.12 8.10 35.95
C GLY A 489 -16.64 7.88 36.00
N ASP A 490 -17.37 8.23 34.92
CA ASP A 490 -18.82 8.03 34.83
C ASP A 490 -19.13 6.60 34.38
N SER A 491 -19.10 5.68 35.34
CA SER A 491 -19.37 4.26 35.09
C SER A 491 -20.79 4.00 34.58
N ARG A 492 -21.77 4.87 34.90
CA ARG A 492 -23.16 4.69 34.43
C ARG A 492 -23.29 5.03 32.96
N GLN A 493 -22.71 6.15 32.55
CA GLN A 493 -22.70 6.55 31.14
C GLN A 493 -21.90 5.54 30.31
N ALA A 494 -20.74 5.09 30.78
CA ALA A 494 -19.94 4.08 30.08
C ALA A 494 -20.74 2.79 29.85
N GLN A 495 -21.39 2.27 30.90
CA GLN A 495 -22.23 1.08 30.80
C GLN A 495 -23.39 1.26 29.81
N ALA A 496 -24.07 2.41 29.86
CA ALA A 496 -25.19 2.70 28.96
C ALA A 496 -24.76 2.74 27.48
N VAL A 497 -23.61 3.36 27.18
CA VAL A 497 -23.05 3.40 25.82
C VAL A 497 -22.63 2.01 25.37
N GLN A 498 -21.97 1.23 26.24
CA GLN A 498 -21.55 -0.13 25.96
C GLN A 498 -22.75 -1.04 25.64
N GLU A 499 -23.84 -0.95 26.40
CA GLU A 499 -25.08 -1.69 26.15
C GLU A 499 -25.74 -1.29 24.83
N ALA A 500 -25.74 0.01 24.48
CA ALA A 500 -26.28 0.50 23.22
C ALA A 500 -25.50 -0.04 22.01
N LEU A 501 -24.16 -0.05 22.07
CA LEU A 501 -23.30 -0.64 21.06
C LEU A 501 -23.55 -2.15 20.90
N ALA A 502 -23.67 -2.89 22.00
CA ALA A 502 -24.00 -4.32 21.96
C ALA A 502 -25.39 -4.58 21.37
N ALA A 503 -26.39 -3.74 21.69
CA ALA A 503 -27.72 -3.86 21.11
C ALA A 503 -27.71 -3.62 19.60
N GLN A 504 -26.92 -2.65 19.11
CA GLN A 504 -26.75 -2.41 17.69
C GLN A 504 -26.14 -3.62 16.96
N VAL A 505 -25.03 -4.17 17.47
CA VAL A 505 -24.38 -5.36 16.91
C VAL A 505 -25.32 -6.56 16.87
N ARG A 506 -26.10 -6.80 17.95
CA ARG A 506 -27.10 -7.88 17.96
C ARG A 506 -28.16 -7.67 16.88
N ARG A 507 -28.68 -6.45 16.72
CA ARG A 507 -29.68 -6.11 15.69
C ARG A 507 -29.13 -6.38 14.28
N GLU A 508 -27.89 -5.97 14.01
CA GLU A 508 -27.24 -6.20 12.72
C GLU A 508 -27.13 -7.70 12.41
N CYS A 509 -26.71 -8.53 13.37
CA CYS A 509 -26.69 -10.00 13.20
C CYS A 509 -28.07 -10.57 12.81
N VAL A 510 -29.15 -10.14 13.47
CA VAL A 510 -30.50 -10.60 13.11
C VAL A 510 -30.88 -10.11 11.70
N SER A 511 -30.56 -8.87 11.37
CA SER A 511 -30.82 -8.28 10.05
C SER A 511 -30.11 -9.07 8.93
N VAL A 512 -28.86 -9.47 9.14
CA VAL A 512 -28.11 -10.36 8.22
C VAL A 512 -28.76 -11.75 8.11
N ALA A 513 -29.24 -12.33 9.22
CA ALA A 513 -29.96 -13.61 9.19
C ALA A 513 -31.26 -13.52 8.36
N ARG A 514 -32.03 -12.44 8.54
CA ARG A 514 -33.28 -12.19 7.78
C ARG A 514 -32.99 -11.93 6.30
N LEU A 515 -31.88 -11.28 5.98
CA LEU A 515 -31.43 -11.11 4.61
C LEU A 515 -31.10 -12.48 3.96
N ARG A 516 -30.42 -13.39 4.67
CA ARG A 516 -30.17 -14.76 4.21
C ARG A 516 -31.47 -15.47 3.86
N ASP A 517 -32.44 -15.44 4.77
CA ASP A 517 -33.75 -16.10 4.57
C ASP A 517 -34.49 -15.52 3.34
N TRP A 518 -34.41 -14.20 3.14
CA TRP A 518 -35.01 -13.54 1.99
C TRP A 518 -34.32 -13.90 0.67
N LEU A 519 -32.99 -13.97 0.65
CA LEU A 519 -32.24 -14.41 -0.53
C LEU A 519 -32.51 -15.88 -0.87
N GLU A 520 -32.63 -16.74 0.14
CA GLU A 520 -33.01 -18.13 -0.03
C GLU A 520 -34.42 -18.27 -0.63
N LYS A 521 -35.37 -17.47 -0.15
CA LYS A 521 -36.70 -17.39 -0.75
C LYS A 521 -36.62 -16.98 -2.23
N LEU A 522 -35.83 -15.95 -2.57
CA LEU A 522 -35.64 -15.53 -3.96
C LEU A 522 -35.06 -16.65 -4.82
N ARG A 523 -34.09 -17.41 -4.31
CA ARG A 523 -33.48 -18.56 -5.00
C ARG A 523 -34.54 -19.62 -5.33
N VAL A 524 -35.37 -19.98 -4.35
CA VAL A 524 -36.45 -20.97 -4.51
C VAL A 524 -37.51 -20.46 -5.49
N ASP A 525 -37.95 -19.22 -5.36
CA ASP A 525 -38.98 -18.60 -6.20
C ASP A 525 -38.57 -18.56 -7.70
N HIS A 526 -37.27 -18.50 -7.98
CA HIS A 526 -36.71 -18.52 -9.35
C HIS A 526 -36.33 -19.93 -9.84
N GLY A 527 -36.60 -20.99 -9.07
CA GLY A 527 -36.29 -22.38 -9.47
C GLY A 527 -34.80 -22.70 -9.53
N ILE A 528 -33.96 -21.89 -8.89
CA ILE A 528 -32.50 -22.07 -8.88
C ILE A 528 -32.17 -23.17 -7.87
N VAL A 529 -31.46 -24.23 -8.29
CA VAL A 529 -31.10 -25.34 -7.40
C VAL A 529 -30.06 -24.89 -6.37
N ALA A 530 -30.23 -25.33 -5.12
CA ALA A 530 -29.31 -24.98 -4.04
C ALA A 530 -27.94 -25.56 -4.34
N ARG A 531 -26.88 -24.87 -3.91
CA ARG A 531 -25.57 -25.50 -3.85
C ARG A 531 -25.68 -26.70 -2.89
N PRO A 532 -25.45 -27.95 -3.34
CA PRO A 532 -25.34 -29.07 -2.41
C PRO A 532 -24.19 -28.78 -1.45
N ALA A 533 -24.31 -29.29 -0.22
CA ALA A 533 -23.22 -29.31 0.75
C ALA A 533 -21.91 -29.67 0.04
N PRO A 534 -20.78 -29.02 0.35
CA PRO A 534 -19.53 -29.36 -0.29
C PRO A 534 -19.32 -30.88 -0.19
N PRO A 535 -19.30 -31.62 -1.32
CA PRO A 535 -18.87 -33.01 -1.25
C PRO A 535 -17.46 -32.99 -0.68
N GLU A 536 -17.11 -34.00 0.14
CA GLU A 536 -15.72 -34.33 0.43
C GLU A 536 -14.95 -34.27 -0.89
N THR A 537 -14.21 -33.19 -1.05
CA THR A 537 -13.49 -32.73 -2.25
C THR A 537 -13.32 -33.81 -3.32
N VAL A 538 -14.15 -33.75 -4.37
CA VAL A 538 -14.12 -34.74 -5.46
C VAL A 538 -12.74 -34.74 -6.10
N GLY A 539 -12.06 -35.90 -6.05
CA GLY A 539 -10.85 -36.19 -6.83
C GLY A 539 -9.52 -36.25 -6.07
N VAL A 540 -9.51 -36.15 -4.73
CA VAL A 540 -8.31 -36.43 -3.93
C VAL A 540 -8.55 -37.68 -3.09
N ASP A 541 -7.66 -38.67 -3.19
CA ASP A 541 -7.67 -39.87 -2.34
C ASP A 541 -7.81 -39.46 -0.86
N PRO A 542 -8.81 -39.97 -0.10
CA PRO A 542 -9.00 -39.66 1.31
C PRO A 542 -7.73 -39.82 2.14
N GLY A 543 -6.89 -40.81 1.80
CA GLY A 543 -5.60 -41.02 2.47
C GLY A 543 -4.58 -39.89 2.21
N GLN A 544 -4.63 -39.23 1.05
CA GLN A 544 -3.80 -38.06 0.74
C GLN A 544 -4.31 -36.80 1.45
N GLN A 545 -5.62 -36.68 1.67
CA GLN A 545 -6.20 -35.56 2.43
C GLN A 545 -5.88 -35.65 3.91
N GLU A 546 -6.02 -36.85 4.49
CA GLU A 546 -5.67 -37.10 5.89
C GLU A 546 -4.17 -36.85 6.12
N GLN A 547 -3.30 -37.30 5.21
CA GLN A 547 -1.87 -36.98 5.27
C GLN A 547 -1.58 -35.49 5.12
N ALA A 548 -2.29 -34.78 4.24
CA ALA A 548 -2.12 -33.33 4.07
C ALA A 548 -2.63 -32.53 5.28
N ALA A 549 -3.72 -32.98 5.92
CA ALA A 549 -4.22 -32.41 7.17
C ALA A 549 -3.25 -32.68 8.33
N ALA A 550 -2.79 -33.93 8.50
CA ALA A 550 -1.82 -34.30 9.53
C ALA A 550 -0.50 -33.52 9.38
N ARG A 551 0.00 -33.34 8.15
CA ARG A 551 1.19 -32.53 7.90
C ARG A 551 1.00 -31.07 8.26
N ARG A 552 -0.18 -30.49 8.01
CA ARG A 552 -0.51 -29.11 8.40
C ARG A 552 -0.56 -28.96 9.92
N ALA A 553 -1.26 -29.87 10.61
CA ALA A 553 -1.33 -29.87 12.06
C ALA A 553 0.05 -29.98 12.71
N ALA A 554 0.94 -30.83 12.16
CA ALA A 554 2.32 -30.96 12.66
C ALA A 554 3.15 -29.67 12.48
N VAL A 555 2.97 -28.96 11.37
CA VAL A 555 3.62 -27.65 11.13
C VAL A 555 3.11 -26.61 12.13
N GLU A 556 1.80 -26.56 12.36
CA GLU A 556 1.17 -25.63 13.30
C GLU A 556 1.61 -25.87 14.73
N GLU A 557 1.67 -27.14 15.14
CA GLU A 557 2.17 -27.54 16.44
C GLU A 557 3.62 -27.07 16.64
N ARG A 558 4.46 -27.23 15.61
CA ARG A 558 5.85 -26.79 15.66
C ARG A 558 5.96 -25.26 15.78
N ILE A 559 5.19 -24.51 14.98
CA ILE A 559 5.16 -23.04 15.07
C ILE A 559 4.71 -22.62 16.48
N ARG A 560 3.62 -23.19 16.98
CA ARG A 560 3.07 -22.89 18.31
C ARG A 560 4.08 -23.16 19.41
N SER A 561 4.70 -24.34 19.41
CA SER A 561 5.72 -24.71 20.40
C SER A 561 6.92 -23.76 20.37
N LEU A 562 7.37 -23.33 19.19
CA LEU A 562 8.47 -22.37 19.07
C LEU A 562 8.08 -20.97 19.52
N THR A 563 6.87 -20.50 19.17
CA THR A 563 6.34 -19.22 19.66
C THR A 563 6.21 -19.22 21.19
N GLU A 564 5.71 -20.30 21.78
CA GLU A 564 5.64 -20.47 23.24
C GLU A 564 7.04 -20.45 23.89
N ALA A 565 8.04 -21.06 23.25
CA ALA A 565 9.42 -21.07 23.74
C ALA A 565 10.15 -19.71 23.61
N LEU A 566 9.71 -18.86 22.67
CA LEU A 566 10.24 -17.50 22.46
C LEU A 566 9.49 -16.43 23.27
N ALA A 567 8.37 -16.79 23.91
CA ALA A 567 7.57 -15.86 24.70
C ALA A 567 8.30 -15.40 25.98
N GLY A 568 8.31 -14.09 26.23
CA GLY A 568 8.82 -13.50 27.46
C GLY A 568 7.84 -13.58 28.65
N PRO A 569 8.21 -13.04 29.82
CA PRO A 569 7.32 -12.91 30.98
C PRO A 569 6.05 -12.12 30.61
N ALA A 570 4.94 -12.39 31.32
CA ALA A 570 3.65 -11.75 31.06
C ALA A 570 3.72 -10.22 31.22
N ALA A 571 2.80 -9.52 30.54
CA ALA A 571 2.70 -8.06 30.59
C ALA A 571 2.59 -7.57 32.05
N GLY A 572 3.57 -6.77 32.49
CA GLY A 572 3.63 -6.20 33.86
C GLY A 572 4.92 -6.50 34.62
N GLU A 573 5.72 -7.49 34.21
CA GLU A 573 6.97 -7.89 34.92
C GLU A 573 8.26 -7.27 34.35
N GLY A 574 8.13 -6.30 33.43
CA GLY A 574 9.25 -5.66 32.73
C GLY A 574 9.65 -6.44 31.46
N ARG A 575 9.54 -5.80 30.29
CA ARG A 575 9.96 -6.40 29.02
C ARG A 575 11.49 -6.48 28.97
N GLY A 576 12.04 -7.63 28.56
CA GLY A 576 13.48 -7.78 28.32
C GLY A 576 13.94 -6.99 27.10
N GLU A 577 15.21 -6.57 27.06
CA GLU A 577 15.81 -5.75 26.00
C GLU A 577 15.67 -6.35 24.58
N ASP A 578 15.60 -7.67 24.46
CA ASP A 578 15.50 -8.39 23.18
C ASP A 578 14.08 -8.84 22.81
N GLN A 579 13.05 -8.53 23.61
CA GLN A 579 11.71 -9.10 23.42
C GLN A 579 11.13 -8.75 22.05
N ASP A 580 11.34 -7.52 21.56
CA ASP A 580 10.85 -7.11 20.24
C ASP A 580 11.44 -7.97 19.11
N ALA A 581 12.69 -8.42 19.24
CA ALA A 581 13.34 -9.30 18.27
C ALA A 581 12.72 -10.71 18.26
N TRP A 582 12.28 -11.20 19.41
CA TRP A 582 11.62 -12.50 19.55
C TRP A 582 10.16 -12.45 19.09
N ASP A 583 9.50 -11.32 19.28
CA ASP A 583 8.18 -11.07 18.71
C ASP A 583 8.24 -11.06 17.18
N VAL A 584 9.26 -10.40 16.61
CA VAL A 584 9.53 -10.45 15.15
C VAL A 584 9.84 -11.88 14.71
N LEU A 585 10.76 -12.59 15.38
CA LEU A 585 11.10 -13.98 15.01
C LEU A 585 9.89 -14.92 15.08
N SER A 586 9.05 -14.77 16.12
CA SER A 586 7.80 -15.51 16.27
C SER A 586 6.84 -15.21 15.13
N ALA A 587 6.70 -13.95 14.74
CA ALA A 587 5.94 -13.57 13.57
C ALA A 587 6.52 -14.21 12.30
N LEU A 588 7.84 -14.24 12.12
CA LEU A 588 8.46 -14.82 10.92
C LEU A 588 8.18 -16.33 10.74
N LEU A 589 7.94 -17.11 11.80
CA LEU A 589 7.75 -18.58 11.73
C LEU A 589 6.62 -19.04 10.78
N GLY A 590 5.59 -18.20 10.60
CA GLY A 590 4.46 -18.43 9.68
C GLY A 590 4.51 -17.58 8.40
N TYR A 591 5.60 -16.86 8.15
CA TYR A 591 5.70 -15.84 7.10
C TYR A 591 5.34 -16.38 5.71
N TYR A 592 5.98 -17.46 5.25
CA TYR A 592 5.76 -17.94 3.89
C TYR A 592 4.35 -18.49 3.67
N ARG A 593 3.72 -19.06 4.70
CA ARG A 593 2.32 -19.48 4.65
C ARG A 593 1.39 -18.29 4.42
N ARG A 594 1.63 -17.18 5.14
CA ARG A 594 0.84 -15.96 4.98
C ARG A 594 1.09 -15.27 3.65
N GLU A 595 2.29 -15.36 3.09
CA GLU A 595 2.57 -14.90 1.72
C GLU A 595 1.87 -15.76 0.65
N GLU A 596 1.76 -17.08 0.87
CA GLU A 596 1.06 -17.99 -0.04
C GLU A 596 -0.47 -17.90 0.06
N ALA A 597 -1.02 -17.52 1.22
CA ALA A 597 -2.46 -17.54 1.49
C ALA A 597 -3.28 -16.65 0.53
N PRO A 598 -2.94 -15.38 0.26
CA PRO A 598 -3.62 -14.54 -0.72
C PRO A 598 -3.68 -15.17 -2.11
N LEU A 599 -2.59 -15.80 -2.56
CA LEU A 599 -2.54 -16.48 -3.86
C LEU A 599 -3.52 -17.65 -3.92
N TRP A 600 -3.64 -18.41 -2.82
CA TRP A 600 -4.64 -19.47 -2.69
C TRP A 600 -6.06 -18.91 -2.65
N TRP A 601 -6.31 -17.83 -1.91
CA TRP A 601 -7.63 -17.19 -1.86
C TRP A 601 -8.06 -16.67 -3.23
N ASP A 602 -7.15 -16.01 -3.97
CA ASP A 602 -7.41 -15.55 -5.32
C ASP A 602 -7.65 -16.72 -6.27
N PHE A 603 -6.87 -17.81 -6.15
CA PHE A 603 -7.12 -19.03 -6.91
C PHE A 603 -8.54 -19.56 -6.68
N PHE A 604 -8.98 -19.69 -5.42
CA PHE A 604 -10.33 -20.18 -5.10
C PHE A 604 -11.43 -19.20 -5.52
N ARG A 605 -11.20 -17.89 -5.39
CA ARG A 605 -12.11 -16.85 -5.91
C ARG A 605 -12.29 -17.01 -7.41
N ARG A 606 -11.20 -17.11 -8.17
CA ARG A 606 -11.18 -17.26 -9.65
C ARG A 606 -11.91 -18.51 -10.13
N LEU A 607 -11.86 -19.63 -9.38
CA LEU A 607 -12.62 -20.84 -9.72
C LEU A 607 -14.13 -20.61 -9.76
N SER A 608 -14.64 -19.65 -8.99
CA SER A 608 -16.07 -19.31 -8.91
C SER A 608 -16.41 -17.94 -9.50
N ALA A 609 -15.43 -17.25 -10.07
CA ALA A 609 -15.63 -15.91 -10.61
C ALA A 609 -16.41 -15.99 -11.93
N PRO A 610 -17.36 -15.08 -12.17
CA PRO A 610 -17.99 -14.97 -13.49
C PRO A 610 -16.92 -14.62 -14.53
N VAL A 611 -17.14 -15.04 -15.78
CA VAL A 611 -16.17 -14.87 -16.86
C VAL A 611 -15.79 -13.40 -17.05
N GLU A 612 -16.70 -12.47 -16.78
CA GLU A 612 -16.48 -11.02 -16.83
C GLU A 612 -15.44 -10.53 -15.83
N GLU A 613 -15.43 -11.11 -14.62
CA GLU A 613 -14.43 -10.77 -13.61
C GLU A 613 -13.07 -11.35 -13.99
N LEU A 614 -13.04 -12.57 -14.56
CA LEU A 614 -11.81 -13.17 -15.10
C LEU A 614 -11.27 -12.39 -16.31
N GLU A 615 -12.15 -11.86 -17.15
CA GLU A 615 -11.82 -10.96 -18.27
C GLU A 615 -11.29 -9.61 -17.77
N ALA A 616 -11.63 -9.20 -16.55
CA ALA A 616 -11.10 -8.00 -15.90
C ALA A 616 -9.85 -8.26 -15.03
N ASP A 617 -9.60 -9.50 -14.60
CA ASP A 617 -8.46 -9.93 -13.79
C ASP A 617 -7.17 -10.02 -14.62
N ALA A 618 -6.18 -9.17 -14.32
CA ALA A 618 -4.99 -8.98 -15.15
C ALA A 618 -4.07 -10.21 -15.17
N ASP A 619 -4.27 -11.15 -14.25
CA ASP A 619 -3.47 -12.36 -14.16
C ASP A 619 -4.11 -13.56 -14.88
N CYS A 620 -5.26 -13.35 -15.52
CA CYS A 620 -6.02 -14.39 -16.21
C CYS A 620 -6.14 -14.10 -17.71
N VAL A 621 -6.34 -15.16 -18.50
CA VAL A 621 -6.69 -15.06 -19.92
C VAL A 621 -8.02 -15.72 -20.17
N VAL A 622 -9.02 -14.92 -20.53
CA VAL A 622 -10.25 -15.43 -21.14
C VAL A 622 -10.01 -15.53 -22.64
N PRO A 623 -10.09 -16.73 -23.24
CA PRO A 623 -9.78 -16.96 -24.65
C PRO A 623 -10.82 -16.28 -25.55
N LEU A 624 -10.35 -15.57 -26.58
CA LEU A 624 -11.21 -15.16 -27.71
C LEU A 624 -11.60 -16.36 -28.59
N TRP A 625 -10.71 -17.36 -28.65
CA TRP A 625 -10.91 -18.63 -29.31
C TRP A 625 -9.99 -19.69 -28.69
N VAL A 626 -10.35 -20.96 -28.83
CA VAL A 626 -9.58 -22.12 -28.36
C VAL A 626 -9.44 -23.13 -29.50
N ARG A 627 -8.24 -23.70 -29.67
CA ARG A 627 -8.00 -24.91 -30.47
C ARG A 627 -7.26 -25.96 -29.64
N ALA A 628 -7.99 -27.00 -29.21
CA ALA A 628 -7.40 -28.16 -28.54
C ALA A 628 -7.00 -29.23 -29.57
N HIS A 629 -5.76 -29.69 -29.51
CA HIS A 629 -5.24 -30.79 -30.33
C HIS A 629 -5.63 -32.16 -29.75
N ALA A 630 -5.49 -33.22 -30.55
CA ALA A 630 -5.78 -34.57 -30.09
C ALA A 630 -4.83 -34.98 -28.95
N TRP A 631 -5.35 -35.78 -28.01
CA TRP A 631 -4.54 -36.38 -26.95
C TRP A 631 -3.50 -37.35 -27.54
N VAL A 632 -2.26 -37.19 -27.13
CA VAL A 632 -1.14 -38.07 -27.49
C VAL A 632 -0.90 -39.05 -26.33
N PRO A 633 -0.98 -40.36 -26.55
CA PRO A 633 -0.76 -41.35 -25.50
C PRO A 633 0.70 -41.32 -25.00
N PRO A 634 0.96 -41.74 -23.74
CA PRO A 634 2.31 -41.73 -23.16
C PRO A 634 3.30 -42.55 -23.99
N GLN A 635 4.50 -42.00 -24.23
CA GLN A 635 5.60 -42.69 -24.91
C GLN A 635 6.87 -42.73 -24.05
N GLY A 636 7.61 -43.85 -24.10
CA GLY A 636 8.90 -44.02 -23.41
C GLY A 636 8.78 -44.01 -21.88
N ARG A 637 9.49 -43.08 -21.21
CA ARG A 637 9.47 -42.92 -19.73
C ARG A 637 8.28 -42.10 -19.22
N GLN A 638 7.42 -41.57 -20.10
CA GLN A 638 6.25 -40.79 -19.68
C GLN A 638 5.10 -41.71 -19.25
N ARG A 639 4.32 -41.28 -18.25
CA ARG A 639 3.20 -42.06 -17.68
C ARG A 639 1.82 -41.48 -17.98
N LYS A 640 1.75 -40.26 -18.53
CA LYS A 640 0.50 -39.51 -18.76
C LYS A 640 0.34 -39.19 -20.25
N ALA A 641 -0.91 -39.15 -20.72
CA ALA A 641 -1.24 -38.59 -22.02
C ALA A 641 -1.06 -37.06 -21.98
N ALA A 642 -0.77 -36.44 -23.12
CA ALA A 642 -0.58 -34.99 -23.22
C ALA A 642 -1.25 -34.44 -24.47
N ARG A 643 -1.74 -33.19 -24.41
CA ARG A 643 -2.18 -32.45 -25.61
C ARG A 643 -1.75 -31.00 -25.56
N HIS A 644 -1.67 -30.40 -26.75
CA HIS A 644 -1.52 -28.96 -26.90
C HIS A 644 -2.88 -28.28 -26.96
N VAL A 645 -3.00 -27.15 -26.29
CA VAL A 645 -4.16 -26.27 -26.38
C VAL A 645 -3.66 -24.89 -26.78
N GLU A 646 -4.13 -24.42 -27.93
CA GLU A 646 -3.87 -23.05 -28.41
C GLU A 646 -5.01 -22.15 -27.96
N VAL A 647 -4.64 -20.99 -27.42
CA VAL A 647 -5.56 -19.98 -26.88
C VAL A 647 -5.27 -18.65 -27.55
N GLY A 648 -6.29 -18.05 -28.16
CA GLY A 648 -6.23 -16.67 -28.65
C GLY A 648 -6.49 -15.68 -27.52
N ALA A 649 -5.53 -14.78 -27.27
CA ALA A 649 -5.64 -13.71 -26.28
C ALA A 649 -5.98 -12.38 -26.94
N ASP A 650 -6.63 -11.47 -26.22
CA ASP A 650 -6.87 -10.11 -26.72
C ASP A 650 -5.55 -9.33 -26.81
N PRO A 651 -5.05 -8.95 -28.00
CA PRO A 651 -3.80 -8.19 -28.15
C PRO A 651 -3.85 -6.82 -27.46
N ARG A 652 -5.06 -6.29 -27.19
CA ARG A 652 -5.24 -5.04 -26.45
C ARG A 652 -4.99 -5.20 -24.95
N ARG A 653 -4.93 -6.45 -24.46
CA ARG A 653 -4.74 -6.83 -23.06
C ARG A 653 -3.71 -7.95 -22.94
N LEU A 654 -2.44 -7.55 -22.82
CA LEU A 654 -1.32 -8.48 -22.63
C LEU A 654 -1.58 -9.41 -21.44
N HIS A 655 -1.51 -10.71 -21.69
CA HIS A 655 -1.54 -11.72 -20.64
C HIS A 655 -0.23 -11.72 -19.84
N PRO A 656 -0.23 -12.21 -18.59
CA PRO A 656 0.95 -12.20 -17.73
C PRO A 656 1.95 -13.33 -18.02
N PHE A 657 1.51 -14.38 -18.74
CA PHE A 657 2.25 -15.64 -18.80
C PHE A 657 3.43 -15.63 -19.78
N GLY A 658 4.55 -16.23 -19.36
CA GLY A 658 5.74 -16.49 -20.15
C GLY A 658 5.96 -17.99 -20.44
N VAL A 659 6.92 -18.29 -21.32
CA VAL A 659 7.30 -19.67 -21.65
C VAL A 659 7.90 -20.36 -20.42
N GLY A 660 7.36 -21.54 -20.08
CA GLY A 660 7.75 -22.34 -18.92
C GLY A 660 6.83 -22.17 -17.70
N ASP A 661 5.96 -21.17 -17.70
CA ASP A 661 5.05 -20.92 -16.59
C ASP A 661 4.09 -22.09 -16.37
N GLN A 662 3.86 -22.41 -15.11
CA GLN A 662 2.81 -23.33 -14.70
C GLN A 662 1.49 -22.55 -14.60
N VAL A 663 0.46 -23.05 -15.26
CA VAL A 663 -0.87 -22.41 -15.34
C VAL A 663 -1.97 -23.42 -15.04
N ARG A 664 -3.21 -22.95 -14.91
CA ARG A 664 -4.40 -23.76 -14.68
C ARG A 664 -5.44 -23.47 -15.75
N LEU A 665 -5.92 -24.49 -16.44
CA LEU A 665 -7.02 -24.40 -17.40
C LEU A 665 -8.34 -24.60 -16.68
N LEU A 666 -9.17 -23.56 -16.67
CA LEU A 666 -10.50 -23.58 -16.06
C LEU A 666 -11.51 -24.15 -17.06
N TYR A 667 -12.15 -25.26 -16.74
CA TYR A 667 -13.20 -25.90 -17.53
C TYR A 667 -14.58 -25.66 -16.90
N PRO A 668 -15.65 -25.58 -17.71
CA PRO A 668 -16.99 -25.53 -17.19
C PRO A 668 -17.30 -26.81 -16.40
N GLY A 669 -18.02 -26.66 -15.28
CA GLY A 669 -18.50 -27.78 -14.49
C GLY A 669 -19.53 -28.62 -15.26
N VAL A 670 -19.65 -29.90 -14.92
CA VAL A 670 -20.79 -30.72 -15.37
C VAL A 670 -22.04 -30.34 -14.55
N ALA A 671 -23.24 -30.64 -15.05
CA ALA A 671 -24.49 -30.27 -14.38
C ALA A 671 -24.50 -30.70 -12.89
N GLY A 672 -24.71 -29.74 -11.98
CA GLY A 672 -24.67 -29.94 -10.53
C GLY A 672 -23.29 -29.86 -9.88
N GLN A 673 -22.22 -29.58 -10.65
CA GLN A 673 -20.84 -29.41 -10.15
C GLN A 673 -20.27 -28.05 -10.55
N GLY A 674 -19.36 -27.52 -9.73
CA GLY A 674 -18.64 -26.28 -10.02
C GLY A 674 -17.61 -26.42 -11.15
N ALA A 675 -17.04 -25.30 -11.58
CA ALA A 675 -15.94 -25.29 -12.55
C ALA A 675 -14.68 -26.01 -12.02
N GLU A 676 -13.91 -26.61 -12.93
CA GLU A 676 -12.75 -27.46 -12.62
C GLU A 676 -11.46 -26.85 -13.18
N ALA A 677 -10.33 -26.92 -12.45
CA ALA A 677 -9.05 -26.35 -12.89
C ALA A 677 -7.93 -27.40 -13.06
N VAL A 678 -7.51 -27.62 -14.31
CA VAL A 678 -6.51 -28.63 -14.70
C VAL A 678 -5.12 -27.99 -14.85
N PRO A 679 -4.03 -28.59 -14.33
CA PRO A 679 -2.69 -28.03 -14.47
C PRO A 679 -2.15 -28.15 -15.89
N ALA A 680 -1.51 -27.09 -16.38
CA ALA A 680 -0.86 -27.03 -17.68
C ALA A 680 0.46 -26.23 -17.63
N THR A 681 1.27 -26.33 -18.67
CA THR A 681 2.54 -25.58 -18.81
C THR A 681 2.53 -24.78 -20.10
N VAL A 682 2.93 -23.52 -20.04
CA VAL A 682 3.08 -22.66 -21.22
C VAL A 682 4.33 -23.07 -21.99
N VAL A 683 4.19 -23.39 -23.27
CA VAL A 683 5.31 -23.75 -24.17
C VAL A 683 5.59 -22.68 -25.22
N GLU A 684 4.58 -21.89 -25.58
CA GLU A 684 4.76 -20.68 -26.39
C GLU A 684 3.90 -19.55 -25.80
N ALA A 685 4.47 -18.34 -25.83
CA ALA A 685 3.81 -17.13 -25.37
C ALA A 685 4.09 -15.97 -26.34
N ALA A 686 3.03 -15.41 -26.91
CA ALA A 686 3.03 -14.23 -27.76
C ALA A 686 1.89 -13.30 -27.33
N ALA A 687 1.96 -12.01 -27.65
CA ALA A 687 1.02 -11.00 -27.12
C ALA A 687 -0.47 -11.32 -27.35
N ASP A 688 -0.79 -12.04 -28.43
CA ASP A 688 -2.13 -12.41 -28.87
C ASP A 688 -2.39 -13.94 -28.81
N ARG A 689 -1.42 -14.73 -28.33
CA ARG A 689 -1.50 -16.19 -28.40
C ARG A 689 -0.72 -16.90 -27.29
N LEU A 690 -1.35 -17.90 -26.71
CA LEU A 690 -0.72 -18.87 -25.82
C LEU A 690 -0.83 -20.28 -26.37
N VAL A 691 0.24 -21.06 -26.24
CA VAL A 691 0.20 -22.51 -26.43
C VAL A 691 0.56 -23.16 -25.11
N VAL A 692 -0.35 -23.96 -24.59
CA VAL A 692 -0.17 -24.68 -23.33
C VAL A 692 -0.22 -26.18 -23.55
N VAL A 693 0.53 -26.92 -22.74
CA VAL A 693 0.50 -28.38 -22.69
C VAL A 693 -0.21 -28.79 -21.40
N GLU A 694 -1.30 -29.54 -21.53
CA GLU A 694 -1.93 -30.20 -20.39
C GLU A 694 -1.71 -31.72 -20.45
N LYS A 695 -1.84 -32.38 -19.29
CA LYS A 695 -1.60 -33.81 -19.14
C LYS A 695 -2.73 -34.47 -18.35
N ALA A 696 -3.13 -35.66 -18.78
CA ALA A 696 -4.16 -36.47 -18.12
C ALA A 696 -3.64 -37.89 -17.88
N ASP A 697 -4.16 -38.53 -16.83
CA ASP A 697 -3.98 -39.97 -16.65
C ASP A 697 -4.77 -40.72 -17.73
N VAL A 698 -4.26 -41.90 -18.12
CA VAL A 698 -4.86 -42.68 -19.21
C VAL A 698 -6.28 -43.11 -18.80
N GLY A 699 -7.28 -42.78 -19.63
CA GLY A 699 -8.70 -43.00 -19.35
C GLY A 699 -9.43 -41.80 -18.72
N ALA A 700 -8.71 -40.73 -18.37
CA ALA A 700 -9.27 -39.47 -17.88
C ALA A 700 -9.22 -38.35 -18.93
N GLU A 701 -8.96 -38.67 -20.19
CA GLU A 701 -8.96 -37.71 -21.30
C GLU A 701 -10.37 -37.13 -21.54
N HIS A 702 -10.45 -35.86 -21.97
CA HIS A 702 -11.72 -35.20 -22.31
C HIS A 702 -11.60 -34.24 -23.48
N ASP A 703 -12.74 -33.90 -24.10
CA ASP A 703 -12.81 -32.98 -25.25
C ASP A 703 -13.37 -31.58 -24.90
N ARG A 704 -13.63 -31.31 -23.62
CA ARG A 704 -14.04 -29.97 -23.13
C ARG A 704 -13.01 -28.90 -23.52
N GLN A 705 -13.48 -27.67 -23.73
CA GLN A 705 -12.67 -26.47 -23.95
C GLN A 705 -12.60 -25.60 -22.68
N PRO A 706 -11.45 -24.97 -22.39
CA PRO A 706 -11.31 -24.13 -21.21
C PRO A 706 -12.01 -22.78 -21.40
N LEU A 707 -12.64 -22.31 -20.32
CA LEU A 707 -13.20 -20.96 -20.16
C LEU A 707 -12.13 -19.90 -19.90
N ALA A 708 -11.03 -20.26 -19.25
CA ALA A 708 -9.94 -19.34 -18.93
C ALA A 708 -8.62 -20.07 -18.68
N VAL A 709 -7.51 -19.34 -18.82
CA VAL A 709 -6.18 -19.71 -18.31
C VAL A 709 -5.92 -18.88 -17.05
N LEU A 710 -5.77 -19.56 -15.93
CA LEU A 710 -5.52 -18.97 -14.61
C LEU A 710 -4.04 -19.16 -14.22
N PRO A 711 -3.51 -18.38 -13.25
CA PRO A 711 -2.19 -18.62 -12.68
C PRO A 711 -2.04 -20.04 -12.10
N GLY A 712 -0.81 -20.54 -12.11
CA GLY A 712 -0.46 -21.81 -11.48
C GLY A 712 -0.63 -21.80 -9.96
N ALA A 713 -0.53 -22.98 -9.35
CA ALA A 713 -0.51 -23.08 -7.90
C ALA A 713 0.78 -22.44 -7.33
N PRO A 714 0.73 -21.84 -6.13
CA PRO A 714 1.92 -21.29 -5.47
C PRO A 714 3.03 -22.33 -5.31
N VAL A 715 4.29 -21.88 -5.37
CA VAL A 715 5.47 -22.73 -5.14
C VAL A 715 5.60 -22.98 -3.65
N ARG A 716 5.72 -24.26 -3.24
CA ARG A 716 5.85 -24.65 -1.83
C ARG A 716 7.15 -24.10 -1.22
N SER A 717 7.03 -23.40 -0.10
CA SER A 717 8.10 -22.73 0.67
C SER A 717 8.93 -23.61 1.63
N THR A 718 8.68 -24.93 1.69
CA THR A 718 9.23 -25.84 2.72
C THR A 718 10.74 -25.67 3.05
N PRO A 719 11.68 -25.57 2.08
CA PRO A 719 13.10 -25.39 2.42
C PRO A 719 13.39 -24.11 3.21
N LYS A 720 12.63 -23.04 2.94
CA LYS A 720 12.78 -21.76 3.63
C LYS A 720 12.17 -21.82 5.03
N ASP A 721 10.98 -22.43 5.18
CA ASP A 721 10.35 -22.67 6.48
C ASP A 721 11.31 -23.44 7.42
N GLU A 722 11.86 -24.56 6.93
CA GLU A 722 12.77 -25.40 7.73
C GLU A 722 14.04 -24.66 8.16
N ALA A 723 14.61 -23.82 7.28
CA ALA A 723 15.79 -23.04 7.62
C ALA A 723 15.48 -21.97 8.69
N LEU A 724 14.31 -21.34 8.61
CA LEU A 724 13.88 -20.35 9.59
C LEU A 724 13.55 -21.00 10.96
N TRP A 725 12.86 -22.14 10.95
CA TRP A 725 12.58 -22.89 12.18
C TRP A 725 13.86 -23.37 12.86
N GLU A 726 14.89 -23.77 12.11
CA GLU A 726 16.19 -24.11 12.68
C GLU A 726 16.84 -22.93 13.42
N VAL A 727 16.76 -21.72 12.87
CA VAL A 727 17.24 -20.51 13.56
C VAL A 727 16.47 -20.29 14.86
N ALA A 728 15.14 -20.40 14.81
CA ALA A 728 14.29 -20.24 15.99
C ALA A 728 14.55 -21.31 17.06
N GLU A 729 14.76 -22.56 16.67
CA GLU A 729 15.13 -23.66 17.57
C GLU A 729 16.46 -23.39 18.28
N ARG A 730 17.47 -22.87 17.55
CA ARG A 730 18.76 -22.48 18.14
C ARG A 730 18.63 -21.33 19.12
N VAL A 731 17.79 -20.34 18.81
CA VAL A 731 17.51 -19.21 19.71
C VAL A 731 16.81 -19.71 20.97
N ALA A 732 15.70 -20.42 20.82
CA ALA A 732 14.91 -20.96 21.93
C ALA A 732 15.76 -21.84 22.87
N ALA A 733 16.64 -22.68 22.31
CA ALA A 733 17.53 -23.54 23.09
C ALA A 733 18.63 -22.78 23.87
N ALA A 734 18.98 -21.56 23.44
CA ALA A 734 20.06 -20.77 24.05
C ALA A 734 19.55 -19.68 25.02
N LEU A 735 18.24 -19.35 24.98
CA LEU A 735 17.65 -18.36 25.89
C LEU A 735 17.90 -18.72 27.37
N PRO A 736 18.18 -17.73 28.23
CA PRO A 736 18.03 -16.28 28.01
C PRO A 736 19.23 -15.59 27.31
N ARG A 737 20.29 -16.32 26.93
CA ARG A 737 21.45 -15.73 26.24
C ARG A 737 21.43 -16.11 24.75
N PRO A 738 20.97 -15.22 23.86
CA PRO A 738 20.80 -15.59 22.46
C PRO A 738 22.12 -16.01 21.79
N PRO A 739 22.06 -16.92 20.80
CA PRO A 739 23.25 -17.41 20.12
C PRO A 739 23.87 -16.29 19.28
N GLN A 740 25.20 -16.28 19.21
CA GLN A 740 25.96 -15.33 18.41
C GLN A 740 25.89 -15.75 16.93
N MET A 741 24.95 -15.14 16.20
CA MET A 741 24.70 -15.43 14.79
C MET A 741 24.29 -14.15 14.06
N ALA A 742 24.76 -13.99 12.82
CA ALA A 742 24.44 -12.81 12.02
C ALA A 742 22.94 -12.56 11.84
N GLY A 743 22.12 -13.62 11.67
CA GLY A 743 20.67 -13.49 11.58
C GLY A 743 20.02 -13.03 12.89
N VAL A 744 20.59 -13.40 14.04
CA VAL A 744 20.11 -13.00 15.37
C VAL A 744 20.49 -11.56 15.68
N ASP A 745 21.74 -11.17 15.40
CA ASP A 745 22.18 -9.77 15.55
C ASP A 745 21.37 -8.83 14.64
N LEU A 746 21.06 -9.28 13.42
CA LEU A 746 20.16 -8.57 12.49
C LEU A 746 18.76 -8.38 13.09
N LEU A 747 18.15 -9.44 13.62
CA LEU A 747 16.82 -9.37 14.24
C LEU A 747 16.79 -8.42 15.43
N ARG A 748 17.80 -8.50 16.29
CA ARG A 748 17.96 -7.64 17.47
C ARG A 748 18.30 -6.19 17.13
N ARG A 749 18.67 -5.91 15.87
CA ARG A 749 19.09 -4.59 15.40
C ARG A 749 20.19 -4.01 16.31
N VAL A 750 21.19 -4.82 16.64
CA VAL A 750 22.36 -4.39 17.42
C VAL A 750 23.51 -3.99 16.50
N PRO A 751 24.40 -3.06 16.91
CA PRO A 751 25.60 -2.74 16.13
C PRO A 751 26.39 -4.00 15.76
N PRO A 752 26.92 -4.11 14.52
CA PRO A 752 27.71 -5.25 14.07
C PRO A 752 28.80 -5.66 15.06
N ARG A 753 28.82 -6.93 15.46
CA ARG A 753 29.88 -7.45 16.34
C ARG A 753 31.19 -7.61 15.57
N LEU A 754 32.25 -7.00 16.10
CA LEU A 754 33.61 -7.05 15.55
C LEU A 754 34.55 -7.84 16.47
N ARG A 755 35.49 -8.57 15.88
CA ARG A 755 36.61 -9.23 16.57
C ARG A 755 37.49 -8.15 17.17
N GLY A 756 37.56 -8.13 18.50
CA GLY A 756 38.24 -7.07 19.28
C GLY A 756 37.31 -6.02 19.88
N GLY A 757 36.01 -6.02 19.53
CA GLY A 757 35.03 -5.03 19.97
C GLY A 757 35.22 -3.65 19.33
N GLY A 758 34.35 -2.69 19.68
CA GLY A 758 34.42 -1.30 19.21
C GLY A 758 33.38 -0.96 18.12
N ALA A 759 33.45 0.29 17.64
CA ALA A 759 32.60 0.81 16.59
C ALA A 759 33.09 0.39 15.19
N LEU A 760 32.23 0.52 14.18
CA LEU A 760 32.61 0.30 12.78
C LEU A 760 33.75 1.26 12.37
N PRO A 761 34.70 0.81 11.53
CA PRO A 761 35.77 1.66 11.02
C PRO A 761 35.23 2.91 10.33
N ASP A 762 35.71 4.09 10.72
CA ASP A 762 35.29 5.36 10.13
C ASP A 762 35.96 5.54 8.75
N PRO A 763 35.22 5.86 7.68
CA PRO A 763 35.82 6.19 6.39
C PRO A 763 36.90 7.29 6.46
N GLY A 764 36.83 8.20 7.43
CA GLY A 764 37.84 9.22 7.72
C GLY A 764 39.23 8.63 8.00
N ASP A 765 39.31 7.47 8.65
CA ASP A 765 40.58 6.76 8.92
C ASP A 765 41.23 6.20 7.64
N PHE A 766 40.45 6.10 6.56
CA PHE A 766 40.87 5.62 5.25
C PHE A 766 40.90 6.76 4.22
N GLY A 767 41.11 8.01 4.66
CA GLY A 767 41.16 9.18 3.77
C GLY A 767 39.84 9.46 3.05
N GLY A 768 38.70 9.05 3.65
CA GLY A 768 37.38 9.14 3.07
C GLY A 768 36.99 7.96 2.17
N ASP A 769 37.83 6.94 2.02
CA ASP A 769 37.52 5.76 1.21
C ASP A 769 36.56 4.80 1.95
N THR A 770 35.27 4.97 1.68
CA THR A 770 34.22 4.09 2.21
C THR A 770 34.40 2.63 1.78
N VAL A 771 34.98 2.34 0.61
CA VAL A 771 35.22 0.96 0.17
C VAL A 771 36.26 0.32 1.08
N ALA A 772 37.37 1.01 1.35
CA ALA A 772 38.41 0.52 2.24
C ALA A 772 37.90 0.30 3.68
N ALA A 773 37.08 1.22 4.19
CA ALA A 773 36.44 1.07 5.50
C ALA A 773 35.51 -0.15 5.56
N VAL A 774 34.70 -0.38 4.52
CA VAL A 774 33.83 -1.58 4.44
C VAL A 774 34.66 -2.86 4.37
N LEU A 775 35.76 -2.90 3.62
CA LEU A 775 36.67 -4.07 3.59
C LEU A 775 37.22 -4.37 4.98
N ALA A 776 37.70 -3.35 5.70
CA ALA A 776 38.22 -3.48 7.06
C ALA A 776 37.14 -3.94 8.05
N ALA A 777 35.92 -3.41 7.92
CA ALA A 777 34.78 -3.80 8.75
C ALA A 777 34.43 -5.28 8.56
N VAL A 778 34.31 -5.74 7.31
CA VAL A 778 33.97 -7.14 6.99
C VAL A 778 35.09 -8.09 7.45
N ASP A 779 36.35 -7.69 7.33
CA ASP A 779 37.49 -8.47 7.81
C ASP A 779 37.46 -8.67 9.34
N ALA A 780 36.95 -7.67 10.05
CA ALA A 780 36.79 -7.67 11.50
C ALA A 780 35.47 -8.30 11.97
N LEU A 781 34.50 -8.61 11.10
CA LEU A 781 33.22 -9.19 11.55
C LEU A 781 33.40 -10.50 12.32
N ASP A 782 32.70 -10.62 13.44
CA ASP A 782 32.67 -11.79 14.30
C ASP A 782 31.31 -12.51 14.19
N ASP A 783 31.11 -13.25 13.10
CA ASP A 783 29.89 -14.01 12.81
C ASP A 783 28.60 -13.16 12.96
N SER A 784 28.64 -11.94 12.39
CA SER A 784 27.64 -10.87 12.51
C SER A 784 27.22 -10.35 11.13
N TYR A 785 26.29 -9.39 11.08
CA TYR A 785 25.89 -8.71 9.85
C TYR A 785 26.61 -7.35 9.67
N LEU A 786 26.68 -6.84 8.44
CA LEU A 786 27.01 -5.45 8.11
C LEU A 786 26.04 -4.94 7.04
N ALA A 787 25.49 -3.74 7.23
CA ALA A 787 24.61 -3.13 6.25
C ALA A 787 25.29 -2.00 5.45
N VAL A 788 24.99 -1.93 4.16
CA VAL A 788 25.40 -0.83 3.28
C VAL A 788 24.20 -0.36 2.48
N GLN A 789 23.76 0.86 2.79
CA GLN A 789 22.76 1.56 1.99
C GLN A 789 23.47 2.26 0.82
N GLY A 790 23.17 1.81 -0.39
CA GLY A 790 23.71 2.40 -1.61
C GLY A 790 22.62 2.98 -2.49
N PRO A 791 22.46 4.32 -2.54
CA PRO A 791 21.55 4.99 -3.47
C PRO A 791 21.79 4.63 -4.96
N PRO A 792 20.88 5.02 -5.87
CA PRO A 792 21.03 4.82 -7.30
C PRO A 792 22.35 5.39 -7.85
N GLY A 793 23.12 4.55 -8.53
CA GLY A 793 24.41 4.95 -9.12
C GLY A 793 25.54 5.18 -8.10
N ALA A 794 25.34 4.90 -6.81
CA ALA A 794 26.36 5.07 -5.77
C ALA A 794 27.48 4.01 -5.79
N GLY A 795 27.36 3.00 -6.65
CA GLY A 795 28.41 1.99 -6.85
C GLY A 795 28.28 0.73 -5.99
N LYS A 796 27.07 0.33 -5.58
CA LYS A 796 26.83 -0.95 -4.86
C LYS A 796 27.52 -2.15 -5.50
N THR A 797 27.32 -2.35 -6.80
CA THR A 797 27.94 -3.46 -7.55
C THR A 797 29.46 -3.34 -7.63
N TYR A 798 29.99 -2.11 -7.66
CA TYR A 798 31.44 -1.86 -7.63
C TYR A 798 32.03 -2.24 -6.27
N LEU A 799 31.37 -1.83 -5.17
CA LEU A 799 31.74 -2.23 -3.80
C LEU A 799 31.67 -3.75 -3.63
N ALA A 800 30.56 -4.37 -4.06
CA ALA A 800 30.38 -5.82 -3.99
C ALA A 800 31.50 -6.58 -4.72
N ALA A 801 31.86 -6.15 -5.93
CA ALA A 801 32.92 -6.77 -6.71
C ALA A 801 34.28 -6.67 -6.02
N ARG A 802 34.64 -5.49 -5.49
CA ARG A 802 35.91 -5.30 -4.74
C ARG A 802 35.95 -6.13 -3.46
N LEU A 803 34.84 -6.16 -2.71
CA LEU A 803 34.71 -6.97 -1.51
C LEU A 803 34.83 -8.47 -1.81
N ILE A 804 34.14 -8.99 -2.82
CA ILE A 804 34.23 -10.39 -3.22
C ILE A 804 35.67 -10.75 -3.62
N THR A 805 36.31 -9.92 -4.46
CA THR A 805 37.70 -10.15 -4.89
C THR A 805 38.65 -10.19 -3.70
N HIS A 806 38.49 -9.27 -2.73
CA HIS A 806 39.27 -9.24 -1.50
C HIS A 806 39.08 -10.51 -0.66
N LEU A 807 37.83 -10.87 -0.35
CA LEU A 807 37.50 -12.01 0.51
C LEU A 807 37.95 -13.35 -0.11
N VAL A 808 37.68 -13.56 -1.41
CA VAL A 808 38.10 -14.79 -2.11
C VAL A 808 39.62 -14.87 -2.21
N GLY A 809 40.30 -13.75 -2.48
CA GLY A 809 41.77 -13.68 -2.48
C GLY A 809 42.40 -14.03 -1.14
N ARG A 810 41.66 -13.84 -0.03
CA ARG A 810 42.05 -14.27 1.32
C ARG A 810 41.69 -15.72 1.65
N GLY A 811 41.12 -16.47 0.70
CA GLY A 811 40.74 -17.85 0.88
C GLY A 811 39.34 -18.08 1.47
N LEU A 812 38.51 -17.03 1.60
CA LEU A 812 37.16 -17.15 2.16
C LEU A 812 36.15 -17.66 1.14
N ARG A 813 35.16 -18.40 1.64
CA ARG A 813 34.02 -18.91 0.87
C ARG A 813 32.93 -17.85 0.84
N VAL A 814 32.60 -17.36 -0.35
CA VAL A 814 31.69 -16.23 -0.53
C VAL A 814 30.44 -16.65 -1.29
N GLY A 815 29.28 -16.32 -0.72
CA GLY A 815 27.97 -16.46 -1.38
C GLY A 815 27.45 -15.12 -1.88
N VAL A 816 26.72 -15.12 -3.00
CA VAL A 816 25.91 -13.98 -3.47
C VAL A 816 24.46 -14.42 -3.62
N CYS A 817 23.57 -13.73 -2.91
CA CYS A 817 22.13 -13.91 -2.94
C CYS A 817 21.41 -12.61 -3.31
N ALA A 818 20.29 -12.71 -4.02
CA ALA A 818 19.40 -11.59 -4.32
C ALA A 818 17.99 -12.11 -4.66
N THR A 819 17.04 -11.20 -4.85
CA THR A 819 15.65 -11.51 -5.24
C THR A 819 15.52 -12.05 -6.67
N SER A 820 16.45 -11.71 -7.58
CA SER A 820 16.41 -12.14 -8.99
C SER A 820 17.73 -12.76 -9.47
N HIS A 821 17.63 -13.66 -10.44
CA HIS A 821 18.82 -14.23 -11.11
C HIS A 821 19.67 -13.16 -11.79
N GLN A 822 19.05 -12.12 -12.37
CA GLN A 822 19.78 -11.05 -13.05
C GLN A 822 20.65 -10.24 -12.09
N ALA A 823 20.15 -9.91 -10.90
CA ALA A 823 20.92 -9.19 -9.88
C ALA A 823 22.16 -9.99 -9.45
N ILE A 824 21.98 -11.30 -9.16
CA ILE A 824 23.08 -12.21 -8.83
C ILE A 824 24.12 -12.22 -9.96
N GLU A 825 23.69 -12.43 -11.20
CA GLU A 825 24.61 -12.52 -12.34
C GLU A 825 25.36 -11.21 -12.61
N ASN A 826 24.74 -10.05 -12.36
CA ASN A 826 25.41 -8.75 -12.46
C ASN A 826 26.57 -8.64 -11.46
N VAL A 827 26.35 -9.03 -10.20
CA VAL A 827 27.40 -9.04 -9.17
C VAL A 827 28.49 -10.04 -9.52
N LEU A 828 28.14 -11.26 -9.96
CA LEU A 828 29.12 -12.27 -10.37
C LEU A 828 30.00 -11.78 -11.52
N ARG A 829 29.42 -11.17 -12.57
CA ARG A 829 30.19 -10.60 -13.69
C ARG A 829 31.12 -9.49 -13.22
N ALA A 830 30.64 -8.61 -12.35
CA ALA A 830 31.45 -7.51 -11.81
C ALA A 830 32.61 -8.05 -10.96
N ALA A 831 32.38 -9.05 -10.12
CA ALA A 831 33.41 -9.70 -9.30
C ALA A 831 34.47 -10.39 -10.17
N VAL A 832 34.06 -11.23 -11.14
CA VAL A 832 35.00 -11.90 -12.05
C VAL A 832 35.85 -10.90 -12.83
N ARG A 833 35.24 -9.80 -13.30
CA ARG A 833 35.97 -8.72 -13.97
C ARG A 833 36.96 -8.02 -13.04
N ALA A 834 36.52 -7.60 -11.85
CA ALA A 834 37.36 -6.92 -10.88
C ALA A 834 38.52 -7.80 -10.41
N ALA A 835 38.30 -9.11 -10.29
CA ALA A 835 39.31 -10.10 -9.97
C ALA A 835 40.36 -10.23 -11.08
N ALA A 836 39.93 -10.30 -12.35
CA ALA A 836 40.83 -10.30 -13.49
C ALA A 836 41.70 -9.02 -13.55
N GLU A 837 41.09 -7.84 -13.29
CA GLU A 837 41.82 -6.57 -13.22
C GLU A 837 42.83 -6.52 -12.05
N ALA A 838 42.54 -7.21 -10.94
CA ALA A 838 43.40 -7.29 -9.77
C ALA A 838 44.41 -8.46 -9.81
N GLY A 839 44.37 -9.32 -10.84
CA GLY A 839 45.22 -10.51 -10.91
C GLY A 839 44.87 -11.60 -9.88
N VAL A 840 43.64 -11.62 -9.35
CA VAL A 840 43.16 -12.58 -8.35
C VAL A 840 42.31 -13.66 -9.03
N GLY A 841 42.57 -14.94 -8.73
CA GLY A 841 41.73 -16.05 -9.18
C GLY A 841 40.46 -16.17 -8.35
N VAL A 842 39.28 -16.12 -8.98
CA VAL A 842 37.98 -16.31 -8.31
C VAL A 842 37.23 -17.48 -8.95
N PRO A 843 37.39 -18.72 -8.43
CA PRO A 843 36.56 -19.85 -8.82
C PRO A 843 35.09 -19.50 -8.59
N CYS A 844 34.27 -19.61 -9.63
CA CYS A 844 32.89 -19.12 -9.60
C CYS A 844 31.91 -20.16 -10.16
N ALA A 845 30.82 -20.42 -9.43
CA ALA A 845 29.73 -21.29 -9.89
C ALA A 845 28.34 -20.75 -9.54
N LYS A 846 27.38 -20.98 -10.44
CA LYS A 846 25.96 -20.67 -10.23
C LYS A 846 25.09 -21.63 -11.03
N ARG A 847 24.01 -22.14 -10.44
CA ARG A 847 23.03 -22.97 -11.17
C ARG A 847 22.42 -22.22 -12.36
N PRO A 848 22.13 -22.90 -13.49
CA PRO A 848 21.51 -22.26 -14.64
C PRO A 848 20.14 -21.67 -14.27
N SER A 849 19.83 -20.49 -14.78
CA SER A 849 18.54 -19.80 -14.59
C SER A 849 17.42 -20.38 -15.46
N GLY A 850 17.76 -21.10 -16.53
CA GLY A 850 16.83 -21.77 -17.43
C GLY A 850 17.07 -23.28 -17.54
N VAL A 851 16.32 -23.92 -18.44
CA VAL A 851 16.38 -25.39 -18.66
C VAL A 851 17.76 -25.86 -19.14
N SER A 852 18.52 -24.98 -19.81
CA SER A 852 19.86 -25.28 -20.34
C SER A 852 20.92 -24.28 -19.84
N PRO A 853 22.17 -24.72 -19.61
CA PRO A 853 23.29 -23.83 -19.25
C PRO A 853 23.62 -22.80 -20.33
N ASP A 854 23.90 -21.54 -19.94
CA ASP A 854 24.34 -20.49 -20.86
C ASP A 854 25.86 -20.50 -21.02
N ARG A 855 26.38 -20.89 -22.19
CA ARG A 855 27.82 -20.98 -22.43
C ARG A 855 28.56 -19.64 -22.49
N ARG A 856 27.85 -18.50 -22.45
CA ARG A 856 28.43 -17.15 -22.57
C ARG A 856 28.87 -16.55 -21.22
N VAL A 857 28.57 -17.22 -20.11
CA VAL A 857 28.89 -16.72 -18.77
C VAL A 857 30.26 -17.23 -18.30
N PRO A 858 31.04 -16.43 -17.55
CA PRO A 858 32.40 -16.79 -17.13
C PRO A 858 32.44 -17.65 -15.86
N TRP A 859 31.40 -18.45 -15.58
CA TRP A 859 31.31 -19.30 -14.37
C TRP A 859 30.74 -20.68 -14.71
N GLU A 860 31.01 -21.66 -13.84
CA GLU A 860 30.50 -23.02 -13.97
C GLU A 860 29.01 -23.12 -13.60
N GLN A 861 28.28 -24.02 -14.27
CA GLN A 861 26.82 -24.16 -14.13
C GLN A 861 26.39 -25.59 -13.75
N PRO A 862 26.62 -26.01 -12.49
CA PRO A 862 26.08 -27.27 -11.98
C PRO A 862 24.55 -27.27 -12.07
N ARG A 863 23.96 -28.41 -12.45
CA ARG A 863 22.50 -28.49 -12.70
C ARG A 863 21.70 -28.60 -11.40
N GLN A 864 22.16 -29.46 -10.49
CA GLN A 864 21.50 -29.73 -9.22
C GLN A 864 22.29 -29.15 -8.04
N VAL A 865 21.63 -28.96 -6.90
CA VAL A 865 22.29 -28.45 -5.68
C VAL A 865 23.41 -29.38 -5.23
N ARG A 866 23.20 -30.71 -5.30
CA ARG A 866 24.24 -31.70 -4.99
C ARG A 866 25.50 -31.51 -5.83
N ASP A 867 25.35 -31.17 -7.11
CA ASP A 867 26.47 -31.01 -8.04
C ASP A 867 27.24 -29.72 -7.72
N LEU A 868 26.53 -28.67 -7.28
CA LEU A 868 27.12 -27.41 -6.79
C LEU A 868 27.92 -27.64 -5.51
N VAL A 869 27.37 -28.37 -4.54
CA VAL A 869 28.07 -28.69 -3.28
C VAL A 869 29.32 -29.53 -3.55
N GLN A 870 29.23 -30.51 -4.45
CA GLN A 870 30.40 -31.27 -4.89
C GLN A 870 31.44 -30.38 -5.58
N TRP A 871 31.01 -29.38 -6.35
CA TRP A 871 31.92 -28.40 -6.95
C TRP A 871 32.64 -27.56 -5.89
N CYS A 872 31.93 -27.13 -4.84
CA CYS A 872 32.52 -26.37 -3.73
C CYS A 872 33.58 -27.19 -2.98
N HIS A 873 33.32 -28.47 -2.72
CA HIS A 873 34.29 -29.36 -2.05
C HIS A 873 35.57 -29.62 -2.84
N ARG A 874 35.58 -29.37 -4.16
CA ARG A 874 36.78 -29.52 -5.00
C ARG A 874 37.69 -28.29 -4.99
N GLN A 875 37.28 -27.18 -4.37
CA GLN A 875 38.09 -25.96 -4.32
C GLN A 875 39.08 -26.03 -3.15
N GLU A 876 40.37 -25.80 -3.41
CA GLU A 876 41.42 -25.81 -2.38
C GLU A 876 41.54 -24.48 -1.62
N GLY A 877 40.87 -23.42 -2.08
CA GLY A 877 40.88 -22.09 -1.49
C GLY A 877 39.51 -21.41 -1.53
N GLY A 878 39.52 -20.07 -1.47
CA GLY A 878 38.30 -19.26 -1.53
C GLY A 878 37.56 -19.43 -2.85
N TYR A 879 36.24 -19.32 -2.82
CA TYR A 879 35.39 -19.45 -4.00
C TYR A 879 34.16 -18.56 -3.90
N LEU A 880 33.51 -18.36 -5.05
CA LEU A 880 32.29 -17.60 -5.20
C LEU A 880 31.13 -18.47 -5.69
N VAL A 881 30.02 -18.47 -4.97
CA VAL A 881 28.78 -19.15 -5.39
C VAL A 881 27.59 -18.20 -5.47
N GLY A 882 26.85 -18.27 -6.58
CA GLY A 882 25.61 -17.51 -6.77
C GLY A 882 24.36 -18.36 -6.63
N GLY A 883 23.36 -17.87 -5.90
CA GLY A 883 22.08 -18.56 -5.72
C GLY A 883 21.00 -17.66 -5.15
N THR A 884 19.73 -17.97 -5.41
CA THR A 884 18.62 -17.29 -4.72
C THR A 884 18.50 -17.83 -3.29
N ALA A 885 17.60 -17.24 -2.47
CA ALA A 885 17.33 -17.73 -1.11
C ALA A 885 17.03 -19.24 -1.07
N TRP A 886 16.36 -19.78 -2.10
CA TRP A 886 16.09 -21.21 -2.26
C TRP A 886 17.35 -22.09 -2.31
N ASN A 887 18.42 -21.59 -2.93
CA ASN A 887 19.68 -22.33 -2.95
C ASN A 887 20.31 -22.35 -1.55
N PHE A 888 20.39 -21.20 -0.89
CA PHE A 888 21.07 -21.09 0.41
C PHE A 888 20.27 -21.69 1.57
N THR A 889 18.94 -21.78 1.47
CA THR A 889 18.09 -22.49 2.45
C THR A 889 18.04 -24.01 2.24
N HIS A 890 18.53 -24.51 1.09
CA HIS A 890 18.57 -25.95 0.83
C HIS A 890 19.45 -26.69 1.85
N PRO A 891 19.02 -27.84 2.42
CA PRO A 891 19.75 -28.54 3.49
C PRO A 891 21.22 -28.81 3.18
N GLN A 892 21.53 -29.23 1.94
CA GLN A 892 22.92 -29.49 1.52
C GLN A 892 23.80 -28.23 1.45
N MET A 893 23.22 -27.06 1.12
CA MET A 893 23.97 -25.80 1.10
C MET A 893 24.15 -25.25 2.51
N ARG A 894 23.14 -25.35 3.37
CA ARG A 894 23.25 -25.04 4.80
C ARG A 894 24.35 -25.85 5.48
N GLY A 895 24.40 -27.16 5.21
CA GLY A 895 25.44 -28.04 5.73
C GLY A 895 26.86 -27.74 5.21
N LEU A 896 26.99 -27.15 4.02
CA LEU A 896 28.28 -26.70 3.47
C LEU A 896 28.75 -25.41 4.15
N GLY A 897 27.86 -24.43 4.26
CA GLY A 897 28.13 -23.09 4.81
C GLY A 897 29.07 -22.22 3.97
N VAL A 898 28.86 -20.91 4.01
CA VAL A 898 29.81 -19.90 3.49
C VAL A 898 30.30 -19.00 4.62
N ASP A 899 31.48 -18.41 4.47
CA ASP A 899 32.05 -17.51 5.48
C ASP A 899 31.34 -16.14 5.42
N VAL A 900 31.08 -15.64 4.22
CA VAL A 900 30.35 -14.38 4.02
C VAL A 900 29.29 -14.56 2.94
N LEU A 901 28.05 -14.17 3.25
CA LEU A 901 26.94 -14.12 2.28
C LEU A 901 26.59 -12.66 2.00
N LEU A 902 26.82 -12.21 0.77
CA LEU A 902 26.38 -10.91 0.28
C LEU A 902 24.93 -11.05 -0.20
N ILE A 903 24.05 -10.22 0.35
CA ILE A 903 22.66 -10.10 -0.07
C ILE A 903 22.53 -8.79 -0.85
N ASP A 904 22.48 -8.88 -2.19
CA ASP A 904 22.23 -7.73 -3.06
C ASP A 904 20.74 -7.46 -3.21
N GLU A 905 20.38 -6.20 -3.47
CA GLU A 905 19.01 -5.69 -3.41
C GLU A 905 18.34 -5.97 -2.05
N ALA A 906 19.08 -5.80 -0.94
CA ALA A 906 18.62 -6.07 0.43
C ALA A 906 17.44 -5.18 0.88
N GLY A 907 17.16 -4.07 0.20
CA GLY A 907 15.93 -3.27 0.37
C GLY A 907 14.66 -3.90 -0.23
N GLN A 908 14.83 -4.95 -1.04
CA GLN A 908 13.76 -5.79 -1.60
C GLN A 908 13.78 -7.23 -1.06
N PHE A 909 14.82 -7.58 -0.30
CA PHE A 909 15.00 -8.93 0.22
C PHE A 909 14.28 -9.05 1.57
N ALA A 910 13.26 -9.89 1.66
CA ALA A 910 12.46 -10.04 2.87
C ALA A 910 13.31 -10.37 4.10
N LEU A 911 12.97 -9.81 5.27
CA LEU A 911 13.65 -10.13 6.52
C LEU A 911 13.59 -11.63 6.82
N ALA A 912 12.45 -12.28 6.54
CA ALA A 912 12.30 -13.73 6.64
C ALA A 912 13.36 -14.49 5.82
N ASP A 913 13.58 -14.08 4.57
CA ASP A 913 14.59 -14.69 3.71
C ASP A 913 15.99 -14.43 4.24
N ALA A 914 16.30 -13.23 4.76
CA ALA A 914 17.62 -12.90 5.32
C ALA A 914 17.96 -13.74 6.55
N VAL A 915 17.00 -13.91 7.47
CA VAL A 915 17.16 -14.77 8.65
C VAL A 915 17.30 -16.23 8.23
N ALA A 916 16.48 -16.72 7.30
CA ALA A 916 16.54 -18.09 6.81
C ALA A 916 17.88 -18.42 6.13
N VAL A 917 18.40 -17.55 5.26
CA VAL A 917 19.70 -17.79 4.60
C VAL A 917 20.88 -17.61 5.54
N SER A 918 20.70 -16.94 6.68
CA SER A 918 21.74 -16.81 7.71
C SER A 918 22.18 -18.17 8.28
N ALA A 919 21.31 -19.19 8.23
CA ALA A 919 21.67 -20.56 8.62
C ALA A 919 22.76 -21.19 7.74
N ALA A 920 22.97 -20.66 6.53
CA ALA A 920 24.00 -21.08 5.57
C ALA A 920 25.25 -20.18 5.59
N ALA A 921 25.34 -19.18 6.46
CA ALA A 921 26.42 -18.20 6.46
C ALA A 921 26.91 -17.88 7.88
N ARG A 922 28.21 -17.58 8.02
CA ARG A 922 28.75 -17.05 9.27
C ARG A 922 28.46 -15.56 9.43
N SER A 923 28.76 -14.78 8.41
CA SER A 923 28.51 -13.34 8.36
C SER A 923 27.63 -12.94 7.17
N LEU A 924 26.85 -11.87 7.35
CA LEU A 924 25.99 -11.30 6.31
C LEU A 924 26.47 -9.91 5.89
N VAL A 925 26.41 -9.60 4.60
CA VAL A 925 26.60 -8.23 4.09
C VAL A 925 25.37 -7.83 3.29
N LEU A 926 24.59 -6.90 3.82
CA LEU A 926 23.35 -6.41 3.22
C LEU A 926 23.68 -5.22 2.30
N LEU A 927 23.50 -5.38 1.00
CA LEU A 927 23.71 -4.33 0.00
C LEU A 927 22.36 -3.99 -0.63
N GLY A 928 21.91 -2.75 -0.52
CA GLY A 928 20.61 -2.39 -1.07
C GLY A 928 20.24 -0.94 -0.81
N ASP A 929 18.96 -0.65 -0.97
CA ASP A 929 18.42 0.68 -0.72
C ASP A 929 16.92 0.60 -0.44
N PRO A 930 16.46 0.87 0.81
CA PRO A 930 15.05 0.81 1.15
C PRO A 930 14.24 1.95 0.52
N GLN A 931 14.90 2.99 -0.01
CA GLN A 931 14.26 4.15 -0.64
C GLN A 931 13.99 3.94 -2.14
N GLN A 932 14.41 2.80 -2.72
CA GLN A 932 14.01 2.34 -4.04
C GLN A 932 12.75 1.45 -3.96
N LEU A 933 12.38 0.72 -5.02
CA LEU A 933 11.13 -0.06 -5.02
C LEU A 933 11.07 -0.97 -3.79
N PRO A 934 9.97 -0.92 -3.00
CA PRO A 934 9.82 -1.74 -1.81
C PRO A 934 9.73 -3.22 -2.19
N HIS A 935 10.04 -4.09 -1.24
CA HIS A 935 9.72 -5.51 -1.40
C HIS A 935 8.20 -5.70 -1.51
N VAL A 936 7.81 -6.70 -2.29
CA VAL A 936 6.40 -6.99 -2.54
C VAL A 936 5.93 -7.94 -1.46
N VAL A 937 5.06 -7.45 -0.57
CA VAL A 937 4.36 -8.25 0.44
C VAL A 937 2.98 -8.59 -0.10
N GLN A 938 2.60 -9.87 -0.05
CA GLN A 938 1.25 -10.30 -0.40
C GLN A 938 0.40 -10.54 0.86
N GLY A 939 1.00 -11.10 1.91
CA GLY A 939 0.34 -11.44 3.16
C GLY A 939 0.27 -10.28 4.15
N VAL A 940 -0.50 -10.48 5.23
CA VAL A 940 -0.48 -9.58 6.39
C VAL A 940 0.45 -10.19 7.42
N HIS A 941 1.35 -9.40 8.01
CA HIS A 941 2.27 -9.88 9.05
C HIS A 941 2.28 -8.95 10.26
N ALA A 942 2.45 -9.54 11.43
CA ALA A 942 2.58 -8.81 12.69
C ALA A 942 4.04 -8.41 12.98
N ALA A 943 4.23 -7.50 13.94
CA ALA A 943 5.52 -7.15 14.53
C ALA A 943 6.62 -6.73 13.51
N GLY A 944 6.26 -6.17 12.35
CA GLY A 944 7.23 -5.72 11.35
C GLY A 944 7.93 -6.85 10.57
N ALA A 945 7.39 -8.07 10.62
CA ALA A 945 7.89 -9.22 9.84
C ALA A 945 7.72 -9.02 8.31
N ASP A 946 6.89 -8.08 7.91
CA ASP A 946 6.68 -7.60 6.54
C ASP A 946 7.71 -6.53 6.13
N ARG A 947 8.87 -6.42 6.78
CA ARG A 947 9.95 -5.51 6.36
C ARG A 947 10.98 -6.22 5.49
N SER A 948 11.66 -5.46 4.63
CA SER A 948 12.91 -5.95 4.03
C SER A 948 14.05 -5.96 5.05
N ALA A 949 15.10 -6.75 4.79
CA ALA A 949 16.24 -6.86 5.70
C ALA A 949 16.92 -5.51 5.97
N LEU A 950 17.06 -4.66 4.95
CA LEU A 950 17.68 -3.35 5.11
C LEU A 950 16.73 -2.32 5.75
N GLU A 951 15.42 -2.40 5.45
CA GLU A 951 14.39 -1.58 6.10
C GLU A 951 14.29 -1.88 7.61
N HIS A 952 14.43 -3.14 8.02
CA HIS A 952 14.50 -3.51 9.44
C HIS A 952 15.65 -2.83 10.18
N VAL A 953 16.83 -2.78 9.54
CA VAL A 953 18.03 -2.14 10.13
C VAL A 953 17.87 -0.62 10.17
N VAL A 954 17.39 -0.01 9.09
CA VAL A 954 17.21 1.44 8.99
C VAL A 954 16.09 1.94 9.90
N GLY A 955 15.04 1.14 10.10
CA GLY A 955 13.85 1.55 10.86
C GLY A 955 13.07 2.64 10.14
N ASP A 956 12.53 3.60 10.89
CA ASP A 956 11.69 4.67 10.35
C ASP A 956 12.48 5.83 9.71
N ALA A 957 13.81 5.73 9.67
CA ALA A 957 14.68 6.72 9.05
C ALA A 957 14.81 6.51 7.52
N ASP A 958 15.25 7.54 6.80
CA ASP A 958 15.55 7.39 5.36
C ASP A 958 16.98 6.88 5.12
N ILE A 959 17.88 7.17 6.05
CA ILE A 959 19.32 6.94 5.95
C ILE A 959 19.77 6.05 7.11
N ILE A 960 20.58 5.06 6.79
CA ILE A 960 21.17 4.16 7.80
C ILE A 960 22.02 4.94 8.81
N ASP A 961 21.85 4.60 10.10
CA ASP A 961 22.70 5.11 11.17
C ASP A 961 24.12 4.50 11.05
N PRO A 962 25.19 5.32 11.13
CA PRO A 962 26.58 4.85 11.07
C PRO A 962 26.94 3.74 12.05
N ALA A 963 26.21 3.60 13.16
CA ALA A 963 26.41 2.51 14.12
C ALA A 963 26.07 1.12 13.55
N TYR A 964 25.16 1.04 12.57
CA TYR A 964 24.74 -0.24 11.97
C TYR A 964 25.35 -0.52 10.60
N GLY A 965 25.92 0.49 9.94
CA GLY A 965 26.42 0.33 8.58
C GLY A 965 26.85 1.61 7.88
N TYR A 966 26.97 1.52 6.56
CA TYR A 966 27.52 2.59 5.72
C TYR A 966 26.50 3.15 4.73
N PHE A 967 26.51 4.47 4.53
CA PHE A 967 25.76 5.16 3.47
C PHE A 967 26.70 5.59 2.35
N LEU A 968 26.45 5.14 1.11
CA LEU A 968 27.25 5.55 -0.06
C LEU A 968 26.78 6.92 -0.59
N ALA A 969 27.38 8.00 -0.09
CA ALA A 969 26.92 9.37 -0.30
C ALA A 969 27.16 9.97 -1.71
N HIS A 970 27.85 9.28 -2.61
CA HIS A 970 28.24 9.81 -3.93
C HIS A 970 27.72 8.96 -5.09
N THR A 971 26.84 9.50 -5.92
CA THR A 971 26.38 8.86 -7.16
C THR A 971 27.30 9.20 -8.34
N ARG A 972 27.67 8.19 -9.13
CA ARG A 972 28.40 8.36 -10.40
C ARG A 972 27.49 8.40 -11.61
N ARG A 973 26.17 8.34 -11.43
CA ARG A 973 25.17 8.33 -12.51
C ARG A 973 24.56 9.69 -12.78
N MET A 974 24.05 10.34 -11.75
CA MET A 974 23.20 11.52 -11.91
C MET A 974 24.02 12.80 -11.94
N HIS A 975 23.80 13.66 -12.94
CA HIS A 975 24.26 15.04 -12.94
C HIS A 975 23.73 15.78 -11.68
N PRO A 976 24.47 16.74 -11.10
CA PRO A 976 24.04 17.50 -9.91
C PRO A 976 22.59 18.00 -9.96
N GLY A 977 22.15 18.58 -11.09
CA GLY A 977 20.79 19.09 -11.26
C GLY A 977 19.67 18.03 -11.14
N VAL A 978 19.96 16.76 -11.42
CA VAL A 978 19.03 15.64 -11.18
C VAL A 978 19.24 15.09 -9.77
N CYS A 979 20.50 14.93 -9.36
CA CYS A 979 20.89 14.37 -8.07
C CYS A 979 20.27 15.15 -6.90
N THR A 980 20.29 16.48 -6.93
CA THR A 980 19.76 17.31 -5.83
C THR A 980 18.28 17.03 -5.58
N VAL A 981 17.46 16.96 -6.65
CA VAL A 981 16.02 16.69 -6.53
C VAL A 981 15.77 15.29 -5.97
N VAL A 982 16.47 14.28 -6.49
CA VAL A 982 16.36 12.90 -5.98
C VAL A 982 16.88 12.78 -4.55
N SER A 983 17.94 13.52 -4.21
CA SER A 983 18.56 13.55 -2.89
C SER A 983 17.63 14.11 -1.83
N HIS A 984 16.93 15.20 -2.11
CA HIS A 984 15.94 15.74 -1.20
C HIS A 984 14.67 14.88 -1.15
N LEU A 985 14.25 14.32 -2.29
CA LEU A 985 13.10 13.42 -2.35
C LEU A 985 13.29 12.20 -1.44
N ALA A 986 14.46 11.56 -1.43
CA ALA A 986 14.65 10.23 -0.83
C ALA A 986 15.80 10.08 0.17
N TYR A 987 16.72 11.04 0.25
CA TYR A 987 17.98 10.90 0.99
C TYR A 987 18.33 12.11 1.85
N GLN A 988 17.34 12.94 2.20
CA GLN A 988 17.50 14.12 3.07
C GLN A 988 18.62 15.09 2.62
N GLY A 989 18.86 15.19 1.32
CA GLY A 989 19.94 16.02 0.77
C GLY A 989 21.36 15.44 0.93
N ARG A 990 21.51 14.24 1.53
CA ARG A 990 22.82 13.62 1.81
C ARG A 990 23.46 12.91 0.61
N LEU A 991 22.70 12.63 -0.45
CA LEU A 991 23.23 12.10 -1.71
C LEU A 991 23.76 13.25 -2.59
N SER A 992 25.00 13.12 -3.07
CA SER A 992 25.65 14.10 -3.94
C SER A 992 26.19 13.45 -5.22
N ALA A 993 26.31 14.24 -6.29
CA ALA A 993 26.91 13.78 -7.54
C ALA A 993 28.44 13.75 -7.44
N HIS A 994 29.04 12.66 -7.89
CA HIS A 994 30.48 12.57 -8.10
C HIS A 994 30.93 13.58 -9.19
N PRO A 995 32.13 14.18 -9.12
CA PRO A 995 32.60 15.15 -10.11
C PRO A 995 32.47 14.68 -11.57
N ASP A 996 32.79 13.42 -11.87
CA ASP A 996 32.60 12.85 -13.21
C ASP A 996 31.15 12.94 -13.72
N ALA A 997 30.17 12.80 -12.83
CA ALA A 997 28.77 12.87 -13.23
C ALA A 997 28.33 14.28 -13.64
N ALA A 998 29.02 15.31 -13.15
CA ALA A 998 28.80 16.70 -13.53
C ALA A 998 29.31 17.03 -14.94
N LEU A 999 30.16 16.18 -15.53
CA LEU A 999 30.66 16.36 -16.90
C LEU A 999 29.67 15.88 -17.97
N ARG A 1000 28.52 15.32 -17.56
CA ARG A 1000 27.46 14.89 -18.48
C ARG A 1000 26.62 16.09 -18.91
N GLY A 1001 26.30 16.18 -20.19
CA GLY A 1001 25.54 17.31 -20.71
C GLY A 1001 24.82 17.02 -22.02
N LEU A 1002 23.72 17.73 -22.25
CA LEU A 1002 22.94 17.68 -23.48
C LEU A 1002 22.88 19.08 -24.11
N ALA A 1003 23.31 19.22 -25.35
CA ALA A 1003 23.40 20.53 -25.99
C ALA A 1003 22.04 21.24 -26.08
N GLY A 1004 21.99 22.47 -25.55
CA GLY A 1004 20.79 23.32 -25.55
C GLY A 1004 19.69 22.90 -24.58
N VAL A 1005 19.96 21.98 -23.64
CA VAL A 1005 19.07 21.62 -22.52
C VAL A 1005 19.91 21.53 -21.26
N GLU A 1006 19.64 22.38 -20.27
CA GLU A 1006 20.37 22.31 -19.01
C GLU A 1006 20.02 21.01 -18.27
N ALA A 1007 21.01 20.37 -17.66
CA ALA A 1007 20.80 19.12 -16.94
C ALA A 1007 20.01 19.37 -15.65
N GLY A 1008 18.93 18.61 -15.44
CA GLY A 1008 18.02 18.80 -14.32
C GLY A 1008 16.70 18.03 -14.45
N VAL A 1009 15.79 18.30 -13.52
CA VAL A 1009 14.42 17.79 -13.56
C VAL A 1009 13.48 18.85 -14.11
N TYR A 1010 12.62 18.45 -15.04
CA TYR A 1010 11.64 19.30 -15.70
C TYR A 1010 10.22 18.79 -15.49
N ARG A 1011 9.25 19.69 -15.54
CA ARG A 1011 7.81 19.39 -15.59
C ARG A 1011 7.23 19.88 -16.93
N LYS A 1012 6.53 19.00 -17.64
CA LYS A 1012 5.71 19.34 -18.81
C LYS A 1012 4.25 19.21 -18.39
N VAL A 1013 3.62 20.35 -18.14
CA VAL A 1013 2.23 20.40 -17.69
C VAL A 1013 1.30 20.20 -18.87
N VAL A 1014 0.40 19.21 -18.78
CA VAL A 1014 -0.57 18.89 -19.83
C VAL A 1014 -1.97 18.89 -19.23
N ALA A 1015 -2.82 19.83 -19.63
CA ALA A 1015 -4.18 19.88 -19.12
C ALA A 1015 -5.03 18.74 -19.70
N HIS A 1016 -5.52 17.86 -18.82
CA HIS A 1016 -6.52 16.83 -19.15
C HIS A 1016 -7.35 16.47 -17.91
N GLN A 1017 -8.58 16.01 -18.12
CA GLN A 1017 -9.52 15.61 -17.05
C GLN A 1017 -10.06 14.21 -17.32
N GLY A 1018 -10.41 13.46 -16.27
CA GLY A 1018 -11.04 12.14 -16.40
C GLY A 1018 -10.14 11.03 -16.96
N ARG A 1019 -8.81 11.15 -16.86
CA ARG A 1019 -7.84 10.15 -17.30
C ARG A 1019 -7.37 9.30 -16.12
N SER A 1020 -7.51 7.96 -16.25
CA SER A 1020 -7.19 7.00 -15.17
C SER A 1020 -6.02 6.06 -15.47
N THR A 1021 -5.98 5.44 -16.65
CA THR A 1021 -4.90 4.49 -17.03
C THR A 1021 -4.32 4.75 -18.42
N HIS A 1022 -4.84 5.77 -19.10
CA HIS A 1022 -4.45 6.17 -20.44
C HIS A 1022 -4.75 7.66 -20.64
N SER A 1023 -3.77 8.41 -21.16
CA SER A 1023 -3.88 9.84 -21.49
C SER A 1023 -3.29 10.09 -22.88
N PRO A 1024 -4.15 10.24 -23.92
CA PRO A 1024 -3.71 10.65 -25.26
C PRO A 1024 -2.99 12.01 -25.27
N GLU A 1025 -3.38 12.89 -24.35
CA GLU A 1025 -2.77 14.21 -24.20
C GLU A 1025 -1.30 14.09 -23.77
N GLU A 1026 -1.02 13.28 -22.75
CA GLU A 1026 0.36 13.01 -22.35
C GLU A 1026 1.13 12.23 -23.41
N VAL A 1027 0.50 11.28 -24.13
CA VAL A 1027 1.17 10.55 -25.22
C VAL A 1027 1.71 11.52 -26.28
N ARG A 1028 0.90 12.49 -26.71
CA ARG A 1028 1.34 13.52 -27.66
C ARG A 1028 2.49 14.36 -27.11
N ALA A 1029 2.36 14.84 -25.87
CA ALA A 1029 3.40 15.64 -25.22
C ALA A 1029 4.72 14.86 -25.06
N VAL A 1030 4.67 13.56 -24.76
CA VAL A 1030 5.87 12.71 -24.68
C VAL A 1030 6.53 12.59 -26.05
N VAL A 1031 5.76 12.33 -27.12
CA VAL A 1031 6.32 12.27 -28.49
C VAL A 1031 7.00 13.58 -28.87
N GLU A 1032 6.37 14.72 -28.55
CA GLU A 1032 6.95 16.06 -28.79
C GLU A 1032 8.27 16.26 -28.03
N VAL A 1033 8.30 15.95 -26.73
CA VAL A 1033 9.51 16.04 -25.89
C VAL A 1033 10.63 15.17 -26.46
N VAL A 1034 10.33 13.91 -26.82
CA VAL A 1034 11.32 12.98 -27.36
C VAL A 1034 11.86 13.48 -28.71
N ALA A 1035 10.98 13.92 -29.61
CA ALA A 1035 11.37 14.45 -30.91
C ALA A 1035 12.29 15.68 -30.80
N GLN A 1036 12.08 16.53 -29.81
CA GLN A 1036 12.94 17.70 -29.54
C GLN A 1036 14.34 17.33 -29.03
N LEU A 1037 14.52 16.13 -28.49
CA LEU A 1037 15.77 15.70 -27.85
C LEU A 1037 16.65 14.85 -28.76
N VAL A 1038 16.05 14.01 -29.60
CA VAL A 1038 16.79 13.17 -30.56
C VAL A 1038 17.62 14.05 -31.51
N GLY A 1039 18.87 13.67 -31.71
CA GLY A 1039 19.82 14.39 -32.55
C GLY A 1039 20.63 15.49 -31.84
N ARG A 1040 20.26 15.90 -30.62
CA ARG A 1040 21.09 16.83 -29.82
C ARG A 1040 22.41 16.19 -29.42
N GLU A 1041 23.47 16.98 -29.31
CA GLU A 1041 24.78 16.48 -28.91
C GLU A 1041 24.79 16.08 -27.42
N TRP A 1042 25.16 14.83 -27.15
CA TRP A 1042 25.33 14.24 -25.83
C TRP A 1042 26.81 14.08 -25.50
N CYS A 1043 27.19 14.53 -24.30
CA CYS A 1043 28.54 14.44 -23.76
C CYS A 1043 28.56 13.57 -22.50
N GLU A 1044 29.54 12.67 -22.40
CA GLU A 1044 29.78 11.87 -21.19
C GLU A 1044 31.29 11.67 -20.93
N PRO A 1045 31.71 11.46 -19.67
CA PRO A 1045 33.10 11.28 -19.31
C PRO A 1045 33.80 10.18 -20.11
N GLY A 1046 34.98 10.49 -20.66
CA GLY A 1046 35.82 9.50 -21.34
C GLY A 1046 35.31 9.03 -22.70
N ARG A 1047 34.28 9.67 -23.27
CA ARG A 1047 33.78 9.38 -24.62
C ARG A 1047 33.67 10.65 -25.47
N PRO A 1048 33.85 10.57 -26.80
CA PRO A 1048 33.61 11.71 -27.68
C PRO A 1048 32.13 12.11 -27.71
N PRO A 1049 31.81 13.41 -27.88
CA PRO A 1049 30.43 13.86 -28.08
C PRO A 1049 29.78 13.16 -29.27
N ARG A 1050 28.48 12.86 -29.14
CA ARG A 1050 27.72 12.16 -30.19
C ARG A 1050 26.26 12.62 -30.21
N PRO A 1051 25.53 12.50 -31.33
CA PRO A 1051 24.10 12.75 -31.34
C PRO A 1051 23.36 11.76 -30.43
N LEU A 1052 22.37 12.26 -29.69
CA LEU A 1052 21.47 11.49 -28.86
C LEU A 1052 20.56 10.64 -29.75
N GLN A 1053 20.53 9.33 -29.52
CA GLN A 1053 19.70 8.38 -30.27
C GLN A 1053 18.44 8.02 -29.48
N GLY A 1054 17.41 7.49 -30.15
CA GLY A 1054 16.19 7.03 -29.48
C GLY A 1054 16.46 6.02 -28.36
N SER A 1055 17.44 5.12 -28.53
CA SER A 1055 17.84 4.14 -27.51
C SER A 1055 18.43 4.75 -26.23
N ASP A 1056 18.91 6.00 -26.30
CA ASP A 1056 19.39 6.77 -25.15
C ASP A 1056 18.27 7.39 -24.31
N ILE A 1057 17.02 7.30 -24.78
CA ILE A 1057 15.85 7.86 -24.11
C ILE A 1057 15.04 6.71 -23.50
N MET A 1058 14.68 6.86 -22.23
CA MET A 1058 13.71 6.00 -21.56
C MET A 1058 12.41 6.73 -21.32
N VAL A 1059 11.30 6.11 -21.68
CA VAL A 1059 9.96 6.59 -21.35
C VAL A 1059 9.33 5.63 -20.34
N VAL A 1060 8.95 6.16 -19.18
CA VAL A 1060 8.34 5.40 -18.10
C VAL A 1060 6.89 5.83 -17.87
N ALA A 1061 6.01 4.87 -17.67
CA ALA A 1061 4.61 5.11 -17.33
C ALA A 1061 4.10 4.06 -16.32
N PRO A 1062 3.18 4.43 -15.41
CA PRO A 1062 2.68 3.53 -14.36
C PRO A 1062 1.77 2.41 -14.88
N PHE A 1063 1.13 2.59 -16.05
CA PHE A 1063 0.15 1.65 -16.59
C PHE A 1063 0.56 1.03 -17.93
N ASN A 1064 0.39 -0.29 -18.05
CA ASN A 1064 0.69 -1.01 -19.29
C ASN A 1064 -0.12 -0.52 -20.51
N VAL A 1065 -1.35 -0.02 -20.30
CA VAL A 1065 -2.17 0.57 -21.37
C VAL A 1065 -1.49 1.82 -21.93
N GLN A 1066 -1.03 2.73 -21.07
CA GLN A 1066 -0.26 3.91 -21.48
C GLN A 1066 1.06 3.52 -22.15
N VAL A 1067 1.79 2.53 -21.62
CA VAL A 1067 3.03 2.01 -22.23
C VAL A 1067 2.80 1.55 -23.67
N ARG A 1068 1.70 0.83 -23.94
CA ARG A 1068 1.35 0.40 -25.30
C ARG A 1068 1.04 1.59 -26.21
N ALA A 1069 0.23 2.55 -25.73
CA ALA A 1069 -0.10 3.75 -26.49
C ALA A 1069 1.14 4.60 -26.84
N LEU A 1070 2.06 4.76 -25.89
CA LEU A 1070 3.34 5.44 -26.09
C LEU A 1070 4.21 4.74 -27.13
N ARG A 1071 4.35 3.40 -27.05
CA ARG A 1071 5.11 2.63 -28.05
C ARG A 1071 4.54 2.78 -29.45
N ALA A 1072 3.22 2.70 -29.60
CA ALA A 1072 2.56 2.86 -30.89
C ALA A 1072 2.80 4.27 -31.46
N ALA A 1073 2.54 5.31 -30.67
CA ALA A 1073 2.70 6.70 -31.11
C ALA A 1073 4.17 7.06 -31.43
N LEU A 1074 5.14 6.55 -30.66
CA LEU A 1074 6.57 6.74 -30.94
C LEU A 1074 6.98 6.02 -32.22
N ALA A 1075 6.48 4.80 -32.47
CA ALA A 1075 6.76 4.08 -33.72
C ALA A 1075 6.16 4.80 -34.94
N GLU A 1076 4.93 5.32 -34.82
CA GLU A 1076 4.30 6.14 -35.87
C GLU A 1076 5.10 7.42 -36.18
N ALA A 1077 5.79 7.97 -35.18
CA ALA A 1077 6.68 9.12 -35.32
C ALA A 1077 8.11 8.76 -35.79
N GLY A 1078 8.41 7.49 -36.09
CA GLY A 1078 9.77 7.05 -36.49
C GLY A 1078 10.78 7.01 -35.33
N LEU A 1079 10.30 6.87 -34.10
CA LEU A 1079 11.06 6.86 -32.85
C LEU A 1079 10.97 5.50 -32.13
N GLU A 1080 10.82 4.39 -32.87
CA GLU A 1080 10.63 3.04 -32.33
C GLU A 1080 11.82 2.52 -31.50
N ALA A 1081 13.01 3.12 -31.64
CA ALA A 1081 14.20 2.79 -30.85
C ALA A 1081 14.10 3.24 -29.38
N VAL A 1082 13.14 4.10 -29.05
CA VAL A 1082 12.92 4.61 -27.69
C VAL A 1082 12.48 3.49 -26.75
N ARG A 1083 13.13 3.39 -25.59
CA ARG A 1083 12.83 2.35 -24.60
C ARG A 1083 11.62 2.76 -23.77
N VAL A 1084 10.47 2.09 -23.96
CA VAL A 1084 9.23 2.38 -23.20
C VAL A 1084 8.89 1.22 -22.26
N GLY A 1085 8.52 1.50 -21.01
CA GLY A 1085 8.17 0.47 -20.02
C GLY A 1085 7.64 1.02 -18.70
N THR A 1086 7.33 0.12 -17.76
CA THR A 1086 7.03 0.48 -16.37
C THR A 1086 8.31 0.71 -15.57
N VAL A 1087 8.20 1.35 -14.40
CA VAL A 1087 9.35 1.62 -13.51
C VAL A 1087 10.06 0.32 -13.12
N ASP A 1088 9.30 -0.73 -12.79
CA ASP A 1088 9.79 -2.04 -12.35
C ASP A 1088 10.68 -2.70 -13.43
N ARG A 1089 10.33 -2.54 -14.71
CA ARG A 1089 11.12 -3.09 -15.84
C ARG A 1089 12.50 -2.45 -15.99
N PHE A 1090 12.64 -1.19 -15.59
CA PHE A 1090 13.88 -0.42 -15.76
C PHE A 1090 14.74 -0.37 -14.49
N GLN A 1091 14.40 -1.15 -13.46
CA GLN A 1091 15.25 -1.27 -12.29
C GLN A 1091 16.67 -1.70 -12.70
N GLY A 1092 17.68 -1.07 -12.09
CA GLY A 1092 19.09 -1.28 -12.42
C GLY A 1092 19.59 -0.63 -13.71
N GLN A 1093 18.72 -0.21 -14.63
CA GLN A 1093 19.11 0.42 -15.90
C GLN A 1093 19.38 1.93 -15.75
N GLU A 1094 19.89 2.58 -16.79
CA GLU A 1094 20.12 4.03 -16.88
C GLU A 1094 20.12 4.56 -18.33
N ALA A 1095 19.85 5.85 -18.50
CA ALA A 1095 19.76 6.57 -19.76
C ALA A 1095 20.22 8.02 -19.61
N PRO A 1096 20.82 8.64 -20.65
CA PRO A 1096 21.00 10.10 -20.72
C PRO A 1096 19.74 10.89 -20.36
N VAL A 1097 18.58 10.48 -20.90
CA VAL A 1097 17.29 11.15 -20.70
C VAL A 1097 16.21 10.16 -20.25
N VAL A 1098 15.40 10.59 -19.28
CA VAL A 1098 14.18 9.89 -18.87
C VAL A 1098 12.96 10.80 -18.99
N VAL A 1099 11.87 10.30 -19.55
CA VAL A 1099 10.57 10.97 -19.61
C VAL A 1099 9.55 10.13 -18.85
N CYS A 1100 8.91 10.70 -17.84
CA CYS A 1100 7.92 10.06 -16.98
C CYS A 1100 6.52 10.58 -17.34
N SER A 1101 5.63 9.73 -17.84
CA SER A 1101 4.21 10.04 -18.04
C SER A 1101 3.43 9.60 -16.81
N MET A 1102 2.83 10.55 -16.08
CA MET A 1102 2.04 10.27 -14.87
C MET A 1102 0.66 9.68 -15.20
N THR A 1103 0.21 9.82 -16.45
CA THR A 1103 -1.00 9.24 -17.06
C THR A 1103 -2.34 9.73 -16.51
N VAL A 1104 -2.43 10.00 -15.21
CA VAL A 1104 -3.69 10.30 -14.52
C VAL A 1104 -3.94 11.80 -14.45
N SER A 1105 -5.21 12.22 -14.54
CA SER A 1105 -5.56 13.63 -14.32
C SER A 1105 -5.48 14.03 -12.85
N SER A 1106 -5.89 13.15 -11.94
CA SER A 1106 -5.82 13.38 -10.50
C SER A 1106 -5.60 12.05 -9.76
N ALA A 1107 -5.12 12.13 -8.53
CA ALA A 1107 -4.92 10.93 -7.72
C ALA A 1107 -6.23 10.17 -7.42
N ARG A 1108 -7.37 10.88 -7.38
CA ARG A 1108 -8.71 10.26 -7.18
C ARG A 1108 -9.08 9.31 -8.32
N GLU A 1109 -8.55 9.54 -9.51
CA GLU A 1109 -8.84 8.74 -10.70
C GLU A 1109 -7.90 7.54 -10.86
N ALA A 1110 -6.87 7.43 -10.02
CA ALA A 1110 -5.93 6.32 -10.04
C ALA A 1110 -6.61 5.03 -9.52
N PRO A 1111 -6.74 3.97 -10.34
CA PRO A 1111 -7.44 2.75 -9.93
C PRO A 1111 -6.72 1.96 -8.83
N ARG A 1112 -5.41 2.20 -8.65
CA ARG A 1112 -4.57 1.58 -7.61
C ARG A 1112 -4.27 2.55 -6.45
N GLY A 1113 -5.05 3.63 -6.32
CA GLY A 1113 -4.86 4.66 -5.29
C GLY A 1113 -3.72 5.64 -5.58
N MET A 1114 -3.67 6.70 -4.78
CA MET A 1114 -2.66 7.75 -4.88
C MET A 1114 -1.25 7.23 -4.62
N GLU A 1115 -1.10 6.38 -3.60
CA GLU A 1115 0.18 5.83 -3.16
C GLU A 1115 0.89 5.03 -4.26
N PHE A 1116 0.15 4.44 -5.21
CA PHE A 1116 0.74 3.75 -6.35
C PHE A 1116 1.35 4.72 -7.37
N VAL A 1117 0.62 5.77 -7.76
CA VAL A 1117 1.04 6.70 -8.83
C VAL A 1117 2.05 7.73 -8.31
N LEU A 1118 1.88 8.21 -7.08
CA LEU A 1118 2.75 9.19 -6.42
C LEU A 1118 3.76 8.54 -5.47
N SER A 1119 3.96 7.22 -5.56
CA SER A 1119 4.93 6.50 -4.73
C SER A 1119 6.30 7.19 -4.77
N ARG A 1120 6.75 7.64 -3.60
CA ARG A 1120 8.09 8.20 -3.39
C ARG A 1120 9.17 7.28 -3.97
N ASN A 1121 9.12 6.00 -3.61
CA ASN A 1121 10.05 4.96 -4.07
C ASN A 1121 10.05 4.80 -5.61
N ARG A 1122 8.88 4.78 -6.26
CA ARG A 1122 8.78 4.68 -7.73
C ARG A 1122 9.29 5.93 -8.42
N LEU A 1123 8.99 7.12 -7.89
CA LEU A 1123 9.52 8.40 -8.39
C LEU A 1123 11.04 8.46 -8.23
N THR A 1124 11.58 8.08 -7.08
CA THR A 1124 13.02 7.96 -6.83
C THR A 1124 13.66 7.06 -7.88
N VAL A 1125 13.08 5.89 -8.15
CA VAL A 1125 13.62 4.96 -9.15
C VAL A 1125 13.52 5.53 -10.55
N ALA A 1126 12.38 6.10 -10.95
CA ALA A 1126 12.15 6.68 -12.26
C ALA A 1126 13.11 7.83 -12.56
N LEU A 1127 13.17 8.83 -11.69
CA LEU A 1127 14.02 10.02 -11.86
C LEU A 1127 15.51 9.65 -11.83
N SER A 1128 15.91 8.74 -10.94
CA SER A 1128 17.30 8.29 -10.83
C SER A 1128 17.79 7.37 -11.96
N ARG A 1129 16.94 7.05 -12.94
CA ARG A 1129 17.39 6.44 -14.19
C ARG A 1129 18.04 7.45 -15.14
N ALA A 1130 17.75 8.75 -14.96
CA ALA A 1130 18.33 9.80 -15.78
C ALA A 1130 19.78 10.08 -15.37
N GLN A 1131 20.66 10.17 -16.36
CA GLN A 1131 22.02 10.63 -16.16
C GLN A 1131 22.10 12.16 -16.19
N ALA A 1132 21.30 12.84 -17.03
CA ALA A 1132 21.35 14.31 -17.15
C ALA A 1132 19.98 15.00 -17.13
N VAL A 1133 18.97 14.46 -17.82
CA VAL A 1133 17.66 15.13 -17.93
C VAL A 1133 16.54 14.17 -17.56
N ALA A 1134 15.68 14.59 -16.63
CA ALA A 1134 14.43 13.90 -16.30
C ALA A 1134 13.25 14.84 -16.57
N VAL A 1135 12.22 14.38 -17.29
CA VAL A 1135 11.02 15.16 -17.59
C VAL A 1135 9.79 14.47 -17.01
N VAL A 1136 9.01 15.16 -16.19
CA VAL A 1136 7.74 14.67 -15.63
C VAL A 1136 6.59 15.30 -16.40
N VAL A 1137 5.86 14.50 -17.17
CA VAL A 1137 4.67 14.88 -17.93
C VAL A 1137 3.44 14.55 -17.08
N CYS A 1138 2.65 15.57 -16.72
CA CYS A 1138 1.51 15.38 -15.83
C CYS A 1138 0.45 16.49 -15.94
N ALA A 1139 -0.76 16.18 -15.47
CA ALA A 1139 -1.81 17.17 -15.26
C ALA A 1139 -1.54 18.07 -14.05
N PRO A 1140 -1.91 19.37 -14.11
CA PRO A 1140 -1.75 20.28 -12.97
C PRO A 1140 -2.58 19.84 -11.76
N SER A 1141 -3.76 19.24 -11.98
CA SER A 1141 -4.63 18.73 -10.92
C SER A 1141 -4.03 17.55 -10.14
N LEU A 1142 -2.93 16.95 -10.61
CA LEU A 1142 -2.28 15.84 -9.92
C LEU A 1142 -1.63 16.27 -8.61
N VAL A 1143 -0.85 17.36 -8.62
CA VAL A 1143 -0.22 17.93 -7.41
C VAL A 1143 -1.26 18.57 -6.48
N GLU A 1144 -2.42 18.98 -7.03
CA GLU A 1144 -3.53 19.58 -6.29
C GLU A 1144 -4.50 18.54 -5.69
N SER A 1145 -4.10 17.26 -5.62
CA SER A 1145 -4.94 16.19 -5.07
C SER A 1145 -5.08 16.31 -3.55
N ALA A 1146 -6.18 15.79 -2.99
CA ALA A 1146 -6.38 15.72 -1.54
C ALA A 1146 -5.98 14.33 -1.01
N ALA A 1147 -5.13 14.30 0.02
CA ALA A 1147 -4.75 13.09 0.73
C ALA A 1147 -5.79 12.73 1.82
N ARG A 1148 -6.12 11.45 1.96
CA ARG A 1148 -7.07 10.91 2.94
C ARG A 1148 -6.39 10.15 4.07
N THR A 1149 -5.23 9.57 3.80
CA THR A 1149 -4.42 8.84 4.77
C THR A 1149 -3.07 9.54 4.95
N MET A 1150 -2.37 9.23 6.03
CA MET A 1150 -1.00 9.74 6.26
C MET A 1150 -0.02 9.24 5.19
N ALA A 1151 -0.21 8.02 4.68
CA ALA A 1151 0.58 7.48 3.58
C ALA A 1151 0.33 8.22 2.25
N GLU A 1152 -0.92 8.53 1.92
CA GLU A 1152 -1.26 9.40 0.79
C GLU A 1152 -0.64 10.80 0.95
N LEU A 1153 -0.66 11.37 2.16
CA LEU A 1153 -0.06 12.68 2.42
C LEU A 1153 1.45 12.67 2.17
N ARG A 1154 2.18 11.67 2.67
CA ARG A 1154 3.62 11.52 2.44
C ARG A 1154 3.95 11.37 0.95
N ALA A 1155 3.16 10.58 0.22
CA ALA A 1155 3.32 10.42 -1.22
C ALA A 1155 3.10 11.75 -1.97
N LEU A 1156 2.04 12.48 -1.62
CA LEU A 1156 1.73 13.78 -2.21
C LEU A 1156 2.78 14.83 -1.87
N ALA A 1157 3.27 14.87 -0.63
CA ALA A 1157 4.33 15.76 -0.16
C ALA A 1157 5.63 15.54 -0.95
N GLY A 1158 6.04 14.27 -1.15
CA GLY A 1158 7.18 13.92 -1.99
C GLY A 1158 7.00 14.36 -3.45
N PHE A 1159 5.81 14.19 -4.03
CA PHE A 1159 5.54 14.67 -5.38
C PHE A 1159 5.52 16.21 -5.47
N ALA A 1160 4.94 16.90 -4.48
CA ALA A 1160 4.93 18.36 -4.39
C ALA A 1160 6.36 18.92 -4.29
N HIS A 1161 7.27 18.20 -3.61
CA HIS A 1161 8.69 18.55 -3.60
C HIS A 1161 9.32 18.47 -4.99
N VAL A 1162 9.13 17.37 -5.72
CA VAL A 1162 9.60 17.23 -7.12
C VAL A 1162 9.00 18.32 -7.99
N TRP A 1163 7.70 18.58 -7.85
CA TRP A 1163 6.98 19.62 -8.59
C TRP A 1163 7.56 21.01 -8.36
N ALA A 1164 7.86 21.37 -7.11
CA ALA A 1164 8.40 22.67 -6.74
C ALA A 1164 9.85 22.88 -7.23
N GLN A 1165 10.65 21.81 -7.25
CA GLN A 1165 12.05 21.85 -7.71
C GLN A 1165 12.21 21.68 -9.23
N ALA A 1166 11.21 21.13 -9.91
CA ALA A 1166 11.24 20.92 -11.35
C ALA A 1166 11.05 22.24 -12.13
N ARG A 1167 11.80 22.39 -13.22
CA ARG A 1167 11.70 23.53 -14.13
C ARG A 1167 10.62 23.30 -15.18
N ASP A 1168 9.97 24.36 -15.64
CA ASP A 1168 9.03 24.21 -16.75
C ASP A 1168 9.76 23.78 -18.04
N TRP A 1169 9.23 22.75 -18.70
CA TRP A 1169 9.76 22.33 -20.00
C TRP A 1169 9.48 23.42 -21.03
N PRO A 1170 10.50 23.91 -21.76
CA PRO A 1170 10.32 24.99 -22.71
C PRO A 1170 9.37 24.55 -23.83
N ASP A 1171 8.40 25.41 -24.16
CA ASP A 1171 7.64 25.24 -25.39
C ASP A 1171 8.57 25.48 -26.60
N PRO A 1172 8.37 24.76 -27.72
CA PRO A 1172 9.15 25.03 -28.92
C PRO A 1172 8.99 26.51 -29.29
N ALA A 1173 10.10 27.19 -29.57
CA ALA A 1173 10.04 28.56 -30.07
C ALA A 1173 9.07 28.62 -31.26
N PRO A 1174 8.12 29.57 -31.32
CA PRO A 1174 7.26 29.69 -32.48
C PRO A 1174 8.14 29.88 -33.71
N GLY A 1175 8.12 28.87 -34.59
CA GLY A 1175 8.90 28.81 -35.83
C GLY A 1175 8.33 29.68 -36.93
#